data_AF-A0A8I0GVF2-F1
#
_entry.id   AF-A0A8I0GVF2-F1
#
_cell.length_a   1.000
_cell.length_b   1.000
_cell.length_c   1.000
_cell.angle_alpha   90.00
_cell.angle_beta   90.00
_cell.angle_gamma   90.00
#
_symmetry.space_group_name_H-M   'P 1'
#
loop_
_entity.id
_entity.type
_entity.pdbx_description
1 polymer ?
#
loop_
_entity_poly.entity_id
_entity_poly.type
_entity_poly.pdbx_seq_one_letter_code
_entity_poly.pdbx_strand_id
1 'polypeptide(L)'
;VRSILGAGTAISYAADWSEYFGHQPSDGSGDVFFHLDRLWADPEIDFVGIDNYMPLSDWRDGFEHLDAQEGWPAIYDRAYLQANIAGGEGFDWFYASAADRSAQVRTTITDGAAAKPWVFRYKDLSAWWSNAHYDRPGGVESGTPTAWAPQSKPIWFTELGCPAIDRGTNQPNVFFDPKSSESFTPHFSRGWRDDAIQRAYLEATWLWWGVPANNPVSSVYGGRMVHVPECAAWTWDARPYPFFPALTDVWTDGANWRLGHWLTGRLGAVSLAALVRHLCLRAGLPEDRIDVTGLWGAVEGYAIGVLESPRASITTLSRHFGFDAVETEGVIRFVMRGRASAATLAPDDLVAAREGDVLELTRGQETELPQALKWQVARADEDYEAAQVEARRITVDTTRIASESFPMAVPPEEAERRCRRALMEAWTGRESAVFRLPPSRLALDPADVVTLAHDGRAVPLRFVSIADADARGVEAVRQDREAYDLPPGAPRPSALSQAVVFGAPEAVLLDLPQLTEDQPAHRPMVAAHAVPWPGEMAVFRSPSTDGFEPLTSFGTRARIGALVSDFYAGPTSRFDLGNALVVDLLTGTLESVTDLTLFGGANALAIESARGVWEIVQAGVAELLAPGRYRLTRLLRGQRGTENAMGNPAPAGARVVALDDSLASLPIAEADLGIPWNWRIGPASRPVSDEIYVAQAFTPAGVGLRPFSVAHVEQPWRRPRTSGDLTIRWTRRSRALAADSWGGLEVPLAEELEAYEVEILDGATVKRVLSTTTSSAVYSSADQTADWGAPLGPGDTLDIRISQLSALVGRGAPKTVTLTF
;
A
#
# COMPACT_ATOMS: atom_id res chain seq x y z
N VAL A 1 -22.45 -6.04 24.18
CA VAL A 1 -22.07 -6.49 22.82
C VAL A 1 -23.29 -6.89 22.00
N ARG A 2 -24.05 -7.93 22.39
CA ARG A 2 -25.26 -8.41 21.68
C ARG A 2 -26.36 -7.36 21.47
N SER A 3 -26.50 -6.38 22.36
CA SER A 3 -27.43 -5.25 22.17
C SER A 3 -27.09 -4.34 20.99
N ILE A 4 -25.83 -4.34 20.54
CA ILE A 4 -25.32 -3.52 19.43
C ILE A 4 -25.20 -4.36 18.16
N LEU A 5 -24.58 -5.54 18.26
CA LEU A 5 -24.25 -6.39 17.10
C LEU A 5 -25.35 -7.41 16.75
N GLY A 6 -26.36 -7.56 17.61
CA GLY A 6 -27.46 -8.50 17.44
C GLY A 6 -27.40 -9.69 18.43
N ALA A 7 -28.56 -10.30 18.69
CA ALA A 7 -28.69 -11.38 19.66
C ALA A 7 -27.92 -12.66 19.28
N GLY A 8 -27.64 -12.87 17.99
CA GLY A 8 -26.90 -14.03 17.49
C GLY A 8 -25.36 -13.89 17.56
N THR A 9 -24.82 -12.78 18.06
CA THR A 9 -23.37 -12.59 18.17
C THR A 9 -22.77 -13.51 19.23
N ALA A 10 -21.87 -14.39 18.80
CA ALA A 10 -21.07 -15.20 19.69
C ALA A 10 -19.99 -14.34 20.40
N ILE A 11 -19.77 -14.59 21.69
CA ILE A 11 -18.84 -13.87 22.55
C ILE A 11 -17.86 -14.88 23.15
N SER A 12 -16.58 -14.54 23.17
CA SER A 12 -15.56 -15.29 23.90
C SER A 12 -14.40 -14.39 24.32
N TYR A 13 -13.39 -15.00 24.93
CA TYR A 13 -12.08 -14.44 25.21
C TYR A 13 -11.05 -15.24 24.41
N ALA A 14 -10.09 -14.54 23.79
CA ALA A 14 -8.98 -15.17 23.08
C ALA A 14 -7.84 -15.37 24.08
N ALA A 15 -7.75 -16.57 24.66
CA ALA A 15 -6.68 -16.90 25.60
C ALA A 15 -5.45 -17.40 24.84
N ASP A 16 -4.25 -17.01 25.29
CA ASP A 16 -3.02 -17.58 24.74
C ASP A 16 -2.97 -19.10 24.99
N TRP A 17 -2.39 -19.86 24.06
CA TRP A 17 -2.22 -21.32 24.19
C TRP A 17 -1.49 -21.74 25.47
N SER A 18 -0.65 -20.87 26.05
CA SER A 18 0.06 -21.12 27.30
C SER A 18 -0.75 -20.73 28.54
N GLU A 19 -1.92 -20.10 28.39
CA GLU A 19 -2.77 -19.63 29.49
C GLU A 19 -4.10 -20.39 29.59
N TYR A 20 -4.73 -20.75 28.46
CA TYR A 20 -6.13 -21.20 28.44
C TYR A 20 -6.46 -22.36 29.40
N PHE A 21 -5.49 -23.25 29.64
CA PHE A 21 -5.66 -24.51 30.37
C PHE A 21 -5.50 -24.38 31.89
N GLY A 22 -4.94 -23.28 32.37
CA GLY A 22 -4.71 -23.00 33.79
C GLY A 22 -3.40 -22.26 34.05
N HIS A 23 -3.20 -21.85 35.30
CA HIS A 23 -2.02 -21.16 35.79
C HIS A 23 -1.24 -22.07 36.75
N GLN A 24 0.02 -22.35 36.41
CA GLN A 24 0.96 -23.12 37.23
C GLN A 24 2.26 -22.32 37.44
N PRO A 25 2.39 -21.53 38.52
CA PRO A 25 3.56 -20.68 38.73
C PRO A 25 4.83 -21.50 38.98
N SER A 26 5.93 -21.08 38.36
CA SER A 26 7.25 -21.68 38.54
C SER A 26 7.98 -21.19 39.81
N ASP A 27 7.24 -20.99 40.90
CA ASP A 27 7.75 -20.46 42.19
C ASP A 27 7.96 -21.55 43.25
N GLY A 28 7.67 -22.82 42.91
CA GLY A 28 7.81 -23.97 43.79
C GLY A 28 6.62 -24.23 44.70
N SER A 29 5.52 -23.46 44.57
CA SER A 29 4.25 -23.72 45.27
C SER A 29 3.63 -25.07 44.90
N GLY A 30 3.82 -25.50 43.65
CA GLY A 30 3.10 -26.64 43.07
C GLY A 30 1.64 -26.32 42.74
N ASP A 31 1.27 -25.03 42.72
CA ASP A 31 -0.09 -24.59 42.45
C ASP A 31 -0.55 -24.97 41.04
N VAL A 32 -1.80 -25.42 40.94
CA VAL A 32 -2.52 -25.57 39.67
C VAL A 32 -3.88 -24.90 39.82
N PHE A 33 -4.09 -23.78 39.15
CA PHE A 33 -5.36 -23.06 39.19
C PHE A 33 -6.00 -22.99 37.82
N PHE A 34 -7.26 -23.35 37.71
CA PHE A 34 -8.04 -23.15 36.49
C PHE A 34 -8.67 -21.76 36.49
N HIS A 35 -7.82 -20.72 36.45
CA HIS A 35 -8.18 -19.33 36.70
C HIS A 35 -9.23 -18.77 35.73
N LEU A 36 -9.32 -19.33 34.51
CA LEU A 36 -10.29 -18.92 33.50
C LEU A 36 -11.61 -19.70 33.55
N ASP A 37 -11.75 -20.74 34.37
CA ASP A 37 -12.96 -21.57 34.38
C ASP A 37 -14.24 -20.80 34.72
N ARG A 38 -14.15 -19.77 35.57
CA ARG A 38 -15.30 -18.90 35.85
C ARG A 38 -15.77 -18.15 34.61
N LEU A 39 -14.84 -17.70 33.78
CA LEU A 39 -15.13 -17.05 32.50
C LEU A 39 -15.69 -18.08 31.52
N TRP A 40 -15.03 -19.23 31.37
CA TRP A 40 -15.48 -20.29 30.48
C TRP A 40 -16.82 -20.89 30.88
N ALA A 41 -17.21 -20.87 32.14
CA ALA A 41 -18.52 -21.33 32.60
C ALA A 41 -19.63 -20.26 32.49
N ASP A 42 -19.29 -18.99 32.29
CA ASP A 42 -20.26 -17.90 32.26
C ASP A 42 -21.25 -18.07 31.08
N PRO A 43 -22.57 -17.98 31.29
CA PRO A 43 -23.56 -18.19 30.23
C PRO A 43 -23.48 -17.19 29.08
N GLU A 44 -22.81 -16.04 29.24
CA GLU A 44 -22.60 -15.07 28.17
C GLU A 44 -21.39 -15.39 27.27
N ILE A 45 -20.57 -16.38 27.63
CA ILE A 45 -19.46 -16.87 26.81
C ILE A 45 -19.93 -18.08 26.00
N ASP A 46 -19.77 -18.07 24.68
CA ASP A 46 -20.35 -19.10 23.80
C ASP A 46 -19.39 -20.25 23.47
N PHE A 47 -18.08 -19.98 23.50
CA PHE A 47 -17.03 -20.94 23.16
C PHE A 47 -15.74 -20.63 23.94
N VAL A 48 -14.79 -21.56 23.97
CA VAL A 48 -13.42 -21.37 24.49
C VAL A 48 -12.54 -20.91 23.33
N GLY A 49 -12.08 -19.65 23.35
CA GLY A 49 -11.17 -19.11 22.35
C GLY A 49 -9.71 -19.35 22.73
N ILE A 50 -8.92 -19.90 21.80
CA ILE A 50 -7.49 -20.17 22.00
C ILE A 50 -6.67 -19.61 20.83
N ASP A 51 -5.68 -18.78 21.15
CA ASP A 51 -4.63 -18.37 20.21
C ASP A 51 -3.59 -19.50 20.14
N ASN A 52 -3.81 -20.43 19.22
CA ASN A 52 -3.11 -21.71 19.16
C ASN A 52 -1.78 -21.61 18.42
N TYR A 53 -0.71 -21.42 19.18
CA TYR A 53 0.66 -21.43 18.69
C TYR A 53 1.51 -22.57 19.30
N MET A 54 0.87 -23.69 19.62
CA MET A 54 1.53 -24.85 20.21
C MET A 54 2.55 -25.47 19.23
N PRO A 55 3.77 -25.83 19.67
CA PRO A 55 4.80 -26.41 18.80
C PRO A 55 4.36 -27.72 18.15
N LEU A 56 4.63 -27.89 16.85
CA LEU A 56 4.35 -29.13 16.10
C LEU A 56 5.63 -29.87 15.69
N SER A 57 6.81 -29.42 16.13
CA SER A 57 8.08 -30.07 15.84
C SER A 57 9.18 -29.66 16.83
N ASP A 58 10.28 -30.41 16.83
CA ASP A 58 11.54 -30.14 17.53
C ASP A 58 12.74 -30.44 16.61
N TRP A 59 12.58 -30.07 15.33
CA TRP A 59 13.49 -30.45 14.25
C TRP A 59 14.79 -29.64 14.25
N ARG A 60 15.92 -30.25 13.87
CA ARG A 60 17.27 -29.64 13.89
C ARG A 60 17.99 -29.83 12.55
N ASP A 61 19.22 -29.34 12.43
CA ASP A 61 20.05 -29.63 11.26
C ASP A 61 20.49 -31.11 11.29
N GLY A 62 20.72 -31.69 10.11
CA GLY A 62 21.18 -33.08 10.01
C GLY A 62 20.08 -34.13 10.23
N PHE A 63 20.51 -35.36 10.55
CA PHE A 63 19.63 -36.50 10.90
C PHE A 63 20.08 -37.17 12.21
N GLU A 64 20.97 -36.52 12.97
CA GLU A 64 21.49 -37.04 14.24
C GLU A 64 20.59 -36.69 15.43
N HIS A 65 19.62 -35.80 15.24
CA HIS A 65 18.64 -35.44 16.28
C HIS A 65 17.57 -36.53 16.46
N LEU A 66 16.92 -36.54 17.63
CA LEU A 66 16.01 -37.60 18.05
C LEU A 66 14.87 -37.85 17.05
N ASP A 67 14.21 -36.80 16.54
CA ASP A 67 13.09 -36.94 15.61
C ASP A 67 13.48 -37.61 14.30
N ALA A 68 14.68 -37.33 13.79
CA ALA A 68 15.21 -38.01 12.61
C ALA A 68 15.57 -39.48 12.91
N GLN A 69 16.13 -39.75 14.10
CA GLN A 69 16.42 -41.12 14.55
C GLN A 69 15.16 -41.95 14.80
N GLU A 70 14.04 -41.30 15.15
CA GLU A 70 12.71 -41.92 15.24
C GLU A 70 12.14 -42.29 13.86
N GLY A 71 12.80 -41.90 12.76
CA GLY A 71 12.48 -42.30 11.40
C GLY A 71 11.72 -41.24 10.59
N TRP A 72 11.51 -40.04 11.13
CA TRP A 72 10.86 -38.96 10.39
C TRP A 72 11.80 -38.42 9.30
N PRO A 73 11.34 -38.30 8.04
CA PRO A 73 12.23 -37.98 6.91
C PRO A 73 12.51 -36.48 6.76
N ALA A 74 11.60 -35.62 7.24
CA ALA A 74 11.71 -34.17 7.16
C ALA A 74 10.72 -33.49 8.11
N ILE A 75 11.00 -32.23 8.45
CA ILE A 75 10.06 -31.37 9.20
C ILE A 75 8.73 -31.12 8.47
N TYR A 76 8.74 -31.21 7.14
CA TYR A 76 7.53 -31.03 6.31
C TYR A 76 6.63 -32.27 6.28
N ASP A 77 7.07 -33.38 6.88
CA ASP A 77 6.30 -34.61 6.90
C ASP A 77 4.99 -34.38 7.65
N ARG A 78 3.87 -34.59 6.96
CA ARG A 78 2.55 -34.31 7.53
C ARG A 78 2.25 -35.22 8.71
N ALA A 79 2.67 -36.47 8.68
CA ALA A 79 2.44 -37.39 9.79
C ALA A 79 3.29 -37.03 11.01
N TYR A 80 4.52 -36.53 10.81
CA TYR A 80 5.36 -35.98 11.87
C TYR A 80 4.67 -34.80 12.57
N LEU A 81 4.23 -33.80 11.80
CA LEU A 81 3.56 -32.62 12.34
C LEU A 81 2.25 -33.00 13.05
N GLN A 82 1.48 -33.95 12.49
CA GLN A 82 0.23 -34.42 13.10
C GLN A 82 0.43 -35.22 14.39
N ALA A 83 1.46 -36.08 14.44
CA ALA A 83 1.83 -36.80 15.66
C ALA A 83 2.17 -35.84 16.82
N ASN A 84 2.62 -34.64 16.49
CA ASN A 84 2.89 -33.58 17.44
C ASN A 84 1.68 -32.65 17.71
N ILE A 85 0.45 -32.90 17.25
CA ILE A 85 -0.69 -32.05 17.63
C ILE A 85 -1.19 -32.40 19.03
N ALA A 86 -1.37 -33.69 19.30
CA ALA A 86 -1.70 -34.24 20.61
C ALA A 86 -0.55 -35.15 21.12
N GLY A 87 0.68 -34.64 21.00
CA GLY A 87 1.93 -35.33 21.32
C GLY A 87 3.11 -34.35 21.34
N GLY A 88 4.30 -34.83 21.65
CA GLY A 88 5.55 -34.04 21.62
C GLY A 88 5.69 -33.03 22.76
N GLU A 89 6.37 -31.90 22.49
CA GLU A 89 6.56 -30.82 23.47
C GLU A 89 5.20 -30.29 23.94
N GLY A 90 4.98 -30.23 25.25
CA GLY A 90 3.71 -29.76 25.84
C GLY A 90 2.63 -30.82 26.00
N PHE A 91 2.89 -32.06 25.58
CA PHE A 91 2.01 -33.21 25.80
C PHE A 91 2.78 -34.38 26.44
N ASP A 92 3.79 -34.90 25.75
CA ASP A 92 4.59 -36.03 26.23
C ASP A 92 5.73 -35.56 27.14
N TRP A 93 6.34 -34.43 26.79
CA TRP A 93 7.56 -33.93 27.44
C TRP A 93 7.67 -32.41 27.38
N PHE A 94 8.60 -31.85 28.15
CA PHE A 94 9.01 -30.45 28.14
C PHE A 94 10.53 -30.32 28.32
N TYR A 95 11.07 -29.13 28.06
CA TYR A 95 12.47 -28.81 28.37
C TYR A 95 12.57 -28.08 29.71
N ALA A 96 13.33 -28.63 30.66
CA ALA A 96 13.52 -28.02 31.97
C ALA A 96 14.47 -26.81 31.95
N SER A 97 15.31 -26.70 30.91
CA SER A 97 16.22 -25.58 30.72
C SER A 97 16.57 -25.36 29.25
N ALA A 98 17.18 -24.22 28.94
CA ALA A 98 17.72 -23.96 27.60
C ALA A 98 18.89 -24.91 27.23
N ALA A 99 19.64 -25.38 28.23
CA ALA A 99 20.70 -26.37 28.03
C ALA A 99 20.10 -27.73 27.62
N ASP A 100 19.02 -28.14 28.28
CA ASP A 100 18.27 -29.36 27.93
C ASP A 100 17.68 -29.24 26.53
N ARG A 101 17.11 -28.08 26.17
CA ARG A 101 16.67 -27.82 24.80
C ARG A 101 17.82 -27.96 23.81
N SER A 102 19.00 -27.42 24.11
CA SER A 102 20.17 -27.51 23.21
C SER A 102 20.67 -28.94 23.04
N ALA A 103 20.67 -29.72 24.12
CA ALA A 103 21.07 -31.13 24.14
C ALA A 103 19.95 -32.12 23.73
N GLN A 104 18.75 -31.62 23.44
CA GLN A 104 17.55 -32.41 23.17
C GLN A 104 17.15 -33.37 24.31
N VAL A 105 17.39 -32.98 25.56
CA VAL A 105 17.02 -33.73 26.77
C VAL A 105 15.56 -33.46 27.12
N ARG A 106 14.68 -34.38 26.71
CA ARG A 106 13.22 -34.27 26.88
C ARG A 106 12.78 -34.82 28.25
N THR A 107 12.18 -33.99 29.09
CA THR A 107 11.66 -34.39 30.40
C THR A 107 10.18 -34.76 30.31
N THR A 108 9.80 -35.98 30.69
CA THR A 108 8.41 -36.46 30.62
C THR A 108 7.46 -35.61 31.47
N ILE A 109 6.29 -35.26 30.93
CA ILE A 109 5.21 -34.62 31.68
C ILE A 109 4.43 -35.68 32.45
N THR A 110 4.42 -35.59 33.78
CA THR A 110 3.73 -36.52 34.69
C THR A 110 3.12 -35.78 35.87
N ASP A 111 2.05 -36.33 36.44
CA ASP A 111 1.41 -35.87 37.68
C ASP A 111 1.70 -36.81 38.87
N GLY A 112 2.74 -37.64 38.74
CA GLY A 112 3.16 -38.58 39.77
C GLY A 112 2.02 -39.46 40.27
N ALA A 113 1.78 -39.44 41.59
CA ALA A 113 0.79 -40.29 42.25
C ALA A 113 -0.67 -39.88 41.97
N ALA A 114 -0.93 -38.62 41.57
CA ALA A 114 -2.28 -38.15 41.27
C ALA A 114 -2.77 -38.62 39.88
N ALA A 115 -1.86 -39.03 39.00
CA ALA A 115 -2.15 -39.68 37.72
C ALA A 115 -3.08 -38.88 36.78
N LYS A 116 -3.09 -37.54 36.87
CA LYS A 116 -3.79 -36.63 35.95
C LYS A 116 -2.80 -35.71 35.20
N PRO A 117 -1.88 -36.26 34.37
CA PRO A 117 -0.86 -35.45 33.70
C PRO A 117 -1.44 -34.36 32.78
N TRP A 118 -2.69 -34.52 32.32
CA TRP A 118 -3.38 -33.54 31.48
C TRP A 118 -3.47 -32.14 32.09
N VAL A 119 -3.42 -31.99 33.43
CA VAL A 119 -3.44 -30.66 34.06
C VAL A 119 -2.17 -29.83 33.77
N PHE A 120 -1.10 -30.48 33.30
CA PHE A 120 0.16 -29.86 32.91
C PHE A 120 0.40 -29.91 31.39
N ARG A 121 -0.54 -30.45 30.61
CA ARG A 121 -0.41 -30.61 29.16
C ARG A 121 -1.27 -29.59 28.44
N TYR A 122 -0.67 -28.46 28.08
CA TYR A 122 -1.36 -27.41 27.32
C TYR A 122 -1.81 -27.86 25.92
N LYS A 123 -1.41 -29.05 25.44
CA LYS A 123 -1.89 -29.62 24.16
C LYS A 123 -3.00 -30.65 24.34
N ASP A 124 -3.26 -31.09 25.58
CA ASP A 124 -4.26 -32.12 25.87
C ASP A 124 -5.67 -31.54 25.94
N LEU A 125 -6.09 -30.92 24.82
CA LEU A 125 -7.39 -30.28 24.68
C LEU A 125 -8.52 -31.26 24.98
N SER A 126 -8.38 -32.53 24.58
CA SER A 126 -9.39 -33.57 24.79
C SER A 126 -9.58 -33.88 26.27
N ALA A 127 -8.50 -34.12 27.01
CA ALA A 127 -8.61 -34.41 28.43
C ALA A 127 -9.05 -33.17 29.22
N TRP A 128 -8.49 -31.99 28.94
CA TRP A 128 -8.93 -30.74 29.58
C TRP A 128 -10.45 -30.52 29.37
N TRP A 129 -10.91 -30.58 28.12
CA TRP A 129 -12.30 -30.34 27.78
C TRP A 129 -13.27 -31.39 28.36
N SER A 130 -12.83 -32.65 28.49
CA SER A 130 -13.69 -33.77 28.90
C SER A 130 -13.74 -34.03 30.41
N ASN A 131 -12.86 -33.42 31.21
CA ASN A 131 -12.75 -33.70 32.64
C ASN A 131 -13.29 -32.55 33.50
N ALA A 132 -13.68 -32.89 34.74
CA ALA A 132 -13.96 -31.89 35.76
C ALA A 132 -12.63 -31.31 36.27
N HIS A 133 -12.60 -29.99 36.45
CA HIS A 133 -11.40 -29.27 36.88
C HIS A 133 -11.40 -29.07 38.38
N TYR A 134 -10.24 -29.24 39.02
CA TYR A 134 -10.06 -29.10 40.46
C TYR A 134 -8.78 -28.33 40.74
N ASP A 135 -8.89 -27.17 41.39
CA ASP A 135 -7.73 -26.39 41.80
C ASP A 135 -6.86 -27.17 42.78
N ARG A 136 -5.54 -26.94 42.71
CA ARG A 136 -4.53 -27.61 43.54
C ARG A 136 -3.64 -26.60 44.29
N PRO A 137 -4.17 -25.87 45.28
CA PRO A 137 -3.33 -25.00 46.10
C PRO A 137 -2.29 -25.83 46.87
N GLY A 138 -1.02 -25.45 46.77
CA GLY A 138 0.12 -26.20 47.31
C GLY A 138 0.32 -27.58 46.67
N GLY A 139 -0.21 -27.81 45.46
CA GLY A 139 -0.17 -29.10 44.77
C GLY A 139 -1.20 -30.13 45.26
N VAL A 140 -2.13 -29.75 46.15
CA VAL A 140 -3.15 -30.65 46.71
C VAL A 140 -4.51 -30.38 46.09
N GLU A 141 -5.09 -31.38 45.43
CA GLU A 141 -6.40 -31.27 44.78
C GLU A 141 -7.53 -30.94 45.75
N SER A 142 -8.31 -29.92 45.39
CA SER A 142 -9.48 -29.47 46.13
C SER A 142 -10.59 -30.52 46.10
N GLY A 143 -11.38 -30.59 47.17
CA GLY A 143 -12.50 -31.55 47.26
C GLY A 143 -13.71 -31.21 46.38
N THR A 144 -13.74 -30.02 45.78
CA THR A 144 -14.83 -29.53 44.93
C THR A 144 -14.27 -29.08 43.58
N PRO A 145 -14.96 -29.38 42.46
CA PRO A 145 -14.55 -28.89 41.17
C PRO A 145 -14.80 -27.39 41.05
N THR A 146 -14.17 -26.77 40.05
CA THR A 146 -14.42 -25.38 39.65
C THR A 146 -15.81 -25.23 38.99
N ALA A 147 -16.10 -24.05 38.45
CA ALA A 147 -17.33 -23.80 37.71
C ALA A 147 -17.39 -24.49 36.33
N TRP A 148 -16.27 -25.02 35.82
CA TRP A 148 -16.23 -25.67 34.52
C TRP A 148 -17.08 -26.95 34.51
N ALA A 149 -17.98 -27.02 33.53
CA ALA A 149 -18.73 -28.23 33.23
C ALA A 149 -18.07 -28.95 32.04
N PRO A 150 -17.71 -30.24 32.19
CA PRO A 150 -17.10 -31.00 31.11
C PRO A 150 -17.92 -30.94 29.82
N GLN A 151 -17.24 -30.75 28.69
CA GLN A 151 -17.82 -30.71 27.36
C GLN A 151 -18.84 -29.59 27.10
N SER A 152 -18.93 -28.60 27.99
CA SER A 152 -20.02 -27.62 27.98
C SER A 152 -20.00 -26.67 26.79
N LYS A 153 -18.81 -26.37 26.23
CA LYS A 153 -18.64 -25.40 25.13
C LYS A 153 -17.64 -25.90 24.10
N PRO A 154 -17.77 -25.54 22.81
CA PRO A 154 -16.76 -25.85 21.80
C PRO A 154 -15.50 -24.99 21.99
N ILE A 155 -14.40 -25.45 21.41
CA ILE A 155 -13.11 -24.77 21.31
C ILE A 155 -12.98 -24.20 19.90
N TRP A 156 -12.67 -22.92 19.80
CA TRP A 156 -12.33 -22.24 18.54
C TRP A 156 -10.89 -21.78 18.64
N PHE A 157 -10.09 -22.05 17.61
CA PHE A 157 -8.78 -21.43 17.50
C PHE A 157 -8.96 -20.02 16.93
N THR A 158 -8.88 -19.02 17.80
CA THR A 158 -9.03 -17.60 17.44
C THR A 158 -7.86 -17.11 16.61
N GLU A 159 -6.70 -17.77 16.78
CA GLU A 159 -5.56 -17.70 15.88
C GLU A 159 -4.91 -19.08 15.77
N LEU A 160 -4.38 -19.43 14.59
CA LEU A 160 -3.45 -20.53 14.42
C LEU A 160 -2.53 -20.28 13.22
N GLY A 161 -1.27 -20.67 13.33
CA GLY A 161 -0.31 -20.50 12.24
C GLY A 161 1.12 -20.59 12.74
N CYS A 162 2.07 -20.56 11.81
CA CYS A 162 3.47 -20.38 12.14
C CYS A 162 4.10 -19.34 11.20
N PRO A 163 5.23 -18.73 11.59
CA PRO A 163 5.93 -17.81 10.71
C PRO A 163 6.45 -18.57 9.47
N ALA A 164 6.53 -17.89 8.33
CA ALA A 164 7.08 -18.43 7.08
C ALA A 164 8.62 -18.43 7.11
N ILE A 165 9.18 -19.06 8.15
CA ILE A 165 10.61 -19.21 8.41
C ILE A 165 10.92 -20.69 8.49
N ASP A 166 12.07 -21.13 8.00
CA ASP A 166 12.54 -22.50 8.19
C ASP A 166 12.44 -22.90 9.66
N ARG A 167 11.83 -24.06 9.94
CA ARG A 167 11.48 -24.52 11.30
C ARG A 167 10.44 -23.68 12.04
N GLY A 168 9.58 -22.95 11.33
CA GLY A 168 8.44 -22.21 11.88
C GLY A 168 7.59 -23.01 12.87
N THR A 169 7.42 -24.31 12.60
CA THR A 169 6.65 -25.24 13.44
C THR A 169 7.31 -25.58 14.78
N ASN A 170 8.61 -25.32 14.96
CA ASN A 170 9.30 -25.53 16.24
C ASN A 170 8.86 -24.52 17.30
N GLN A 171 8.49 -23.31 16.88
CA GLN A 171 8.09 -22.24 17.77
C GLN A 171 7.07 -21.31 17.07
N PRO A 172 5.83 -21.77 16.87
CA PRO A 172 4.84 -21.06 16.06
C PRO A 172 4.45 -19.68 16.59
N ASN A 173 4.67 -19.40 17.87
CA ASN A 173 4.33 -18.15 18.54
C ASN A 173 5.34 -17.01 18.30
N VAL A 174 6.41 -17.24 17.53
CA VAL A 174 7.41 -16.19 17.22
C VAL A 174 6.93 -15.31 16.08
N PHE A 175 6.73 -14.03 16.37
CA PHE A 175 6.38 -13.02 15.37
C PHE A 175 7.63 -12.25 14.93
N PHE A 176 7.88 -12.23 13.63
CA PHE A 176 9.00 -11.49 13.04
C PHE A 176 8.61 -10.02 12.78
N ASP A 177 9.33 -9.09 13.39
CA ASP A 177 9.24 -7.66 13.12
C ASP A 177 10.63 -7.01 13.29
N PRO A 178 11.32 -6.61 12.20
CA PRO A 178 12.66 -6.05 12.27
C PRO A 178 12.75 -4.73 13.06
N LYS A 179 11.62 -4.12 13.44
CA LYS A 179 11.56 -2.91 14.27
C LYS A 179 11.36 -3.20 15.76
N SER A 180 11.03 -4.43 16.12
CA SER A 180 10.73 -4.83 17.50
C SER A 180 11.93 -5.49 18.17
N SER A 181 12.16 -5.19 19.46
CA SER A 181 13.11 -5.92 20.30
C SER A 181 12.65 -7.34 20.62
N GLU A 182 11.36 -7.63 20.44
CA GLU A 182 10.73 -8.94 20.66
C GLU A 182 10.68 -9.78 19.38
N SER A 183 11.45 -9.40 18.35
CA SER A 183 11.52 -10.17 17.09
C SER A 183 12.59 -11.25 17.17
N PHE A 184 12.15 -12.50 17.02
CA PHE A 184 13.01 -13.67 17.08
C PHE A 184 12.88 -14.54 15.81
N THR A 185 13.67 -15.60 15.76
CA THR A 185 13.46 -16.71 14.82
C THR A 185 13.14 -17.96 15.62
N PRO A 186 12.37 -18.92 15.04
CA PRO A 186 12.02 -20.14 15.74
C PRO A 186 13.23 -20.92 16.25
N HIS A 187 13.05 -21.77 17.26
CA HIS A 187 14.14 -22.60 17.78
C HIS A 187 14.87 -23.37 16.68
N PHE A 188 16.20 -23.23 16.66
CA PHE A 188 17.12 -23.84 15.69
C PHE A 188 16.93 -23.38 14.24
N SER A 189 16.05 -22.42 13.98
CA SER A 189 15.86 -21.82 12.66
C SER A 189 17.12 -21.11 12.17
N ARG A 190 17.29 -21.04 10.86
CA ARG A 190 18.34 -20.25 10.19
C ARG A 190 17.83 -18.88 9.75
N GLY A 191 16.56 -18.55 10.02
CA GLY A 191 15.94 -17.29 9.64
C GLY A 191 15.64 -17.20 8.14
N TRP A 192 15.59 -18.33 7.44
CA TRP A 192 15.34 -18.36 6.00
C TRP A 192 13.85 -18.37 5.71
N ARG A 193 13.40 -17.65 4.68
CA ARG A 193 12.01 -17.72 4.24
C ARG A 193 11.67 -19.15 3.84
N ASP A 194 10.53 -19.63 4.31
CA ASP A 194 10.00 -20.93 3.97
C ASP A 194 8.47 -20.90 3.97
N ASP A 195 7.88 -20.77 2.78
CA ASP A 195 6.41 -20.77 2.64
C ASP A 195 5.85 -22.20 2.71
N ALA A 196 6.68 -23.23 2.45
CA ALA A 196 6.25 -24.61 2.44
C ALA A 196 6.02 -25.15 3.86
N ILE A 197 6.82 -24.74 4.85
CA ILE A 197 6.62 -25.14 6.24
C ILE A 197 5.34 -24.53 6.83
N GLN A 198 5.04 -23.27 6.51
CA GLN A 198 3.80 -22.61 6.93
C GLN A 198 2.59 -23.35 6.35
N ARG A 199 2.64 -23.72 5.07
CA ARG A 199 1.59 -24.52 4.45
C ARG A 199 1.45 -25.89 5.11
N ALA A 200 2.56 -26.58 5.37
CA ALA A 200 2.56 -27.89 6.00
C ALA A 200 1.93 -27.85 7.40
N TYR A 201 2.21 -26.81 8.20
CA TYR A 201 1.58 -26.58 9.51
C TYR A 201 0.05 -26.47 9.39
N LEU A 202 -0.43 -25.64 8.47
CA LEU A 202 -1.87 -25.39 8.30
C LEU A 202 -2.59 -26.65 7.79
N GLU A 203 -1.99 -27.35 6.80
CA GLU A 203 -2.53 -28.61 6.28
C GLU A 203 -2.56 -29.70 7.37
N ALA A 204 -1.49 -29.85 8.17
CA ALA A 204 -1.42 -30.81 9.25
C ALA A 204 -2.52 -30.60 10.29
N THR A 205 -2.65 -29.35 10.78
CA THR A 205 -3.63 -28.97 11.80
C THR A 205 -5.06 -29.14 11.30
N TRP A 206 -5.38 -28.60 10.11
CA TRP A 206 -6.72 -28.68 9.55
C TRP A 206 -7.17 -30.12 9.33
N LEU A 207 -6.30 -30.94 8.72
CA LEU A 207 -6.63 -32.34 8.43
C LEU A 207 -6.75 -33.18 9.71
N TRP A 208 -5.94 -32.90 10.74
CA TRP A 208 -6.00 -33.66 12.00
C TRP A 208 -7.32 -33.48 12.73
N TRP A 209 -7.77 -32.23 12.91
CA TRP A 209 -9.03 -31.92 13.59
C TRP A 209 -10.28 -32.25 12.76
N GLY A 210 -10.11 -32.41 11.44
CA GLY A 210 -11.14 -32.92 10.53
C GLY A 210 -11.41 -34.42 10.67
N VAL A 211 -10.50 -35.19 11.29
CA VAL A 211 -10.69 -36.63 11.53
C VAL A 211 -11.56 -36.84 12.77
N PRO A 212 -12.72 -37.52 12.66
CA PRO A 212 -13.64 -37.72 13.78
C PRO A 212 -13.05 -38.38 15.03
N ALA A 213 -12.03 -39.22 14.87
CA ALA A 213 -11.35 -39.90 15.98
C ALA A 213 -10.53 -38.95 16.87
N ASN A 214 -10.05 -37.84 16.31
CA ASN A 214 -9.23 -36.86 17.01
C ASN A 214 -10.05 -35.73 17.65
N ASN A 215 -11.31 -35.59 17.24
CA ASN A 215 -12.17 -34.48 17.60
C ASN A 215 -13.52 -35.01 18.13
N PRO A 216 -13.64 -35.31 19.44
CA PRO A 216 -14.82 -35.97 20.02
C PRO A 216 -16.08 -35.11 19.92
N VAL A 217 -17.25 -35.75 20.05
CA VAL A 217 -18.57 -35.08 20.05
C VAL A 217 -19.00 -34.82 21.50
N SER A 218 -19.48 -33.62 21.78
CA SER A 218 -20.04 -33.23 23.07
C SER A 218 -21.34 -33.96 23.34
N SER A 219 -21.43 -34.56 24.52
CA SER A 219 -22.69 -35.07 25.07
C SER A 219 -23.65 -33.96 25.51
N VAL A 220 -23.19 -32.71 25.61
CA VAL A 220 -23.98 -31.56 26.08
C VAL A 220 -24.66 -30.83 24.91
N TYR A 221 -23.90 -30.45 23.88
CA TYR A 221 -24.41 -29.66 22.75
C TYR A 221 -24.41 -30.40 21.41
N GLY A 222 -23.94 -31.66 21.36
CA GLY A 222 -24.01 -32.51 20.16
C GLY A 222 -23.04 -32.16 19.02
N GLY A 223 -22.19 -31.13 19.18
CA GLY A 223 -21.17 -30.73 18.21
C GLY A 223 -19.76 -31.26 18.56
N ARG A 224 -18.78 -30.96 17.70
CA ARG A 224 -17.37 -31.37 17.88
C ARG A 224 -16.65 -30.47 18.88
N MET A 225 -15.71 -31.04 19.64
CA MET A 225 -14.87 -30.33 20.61
C MET A 225 -14.17 -29.11 19.97
N VAL A 226 -13.40 -29.31 18.90
CA VAL A 226 -12.83 -28.22 18.11
C VAL A 226 -13.77 -27.92 16.96
N HIS A 227 -14.30 -26.70 16.92
CA HIS A 227 -15.20 -26.26 15.85
C HIS A 227 -14.40 -25.69 14.67
N VAL A 228 -13.79 -26.61 13.91
CA VAL A 228 -12.87 -26.33 12.80
C VAL A 228 -13.34 -25.23 11.81
N PRO A 229 -14.63 -25.15 11.41
CA PRO A 229 -15.08 -24.10 10.48
C PRO A 229 -14.89 -22.66 10.97
N GLU A 230 -14.80 -22.44 12.28
CA GLU A 230 -14.62 -21.11 12.90
C GLU A 230 -13.18 -20.89 13.41
N CYS A 231 -12.26 -21.83 13.16
CA CYS A 231 -10.85 -21.64 13.47
C CYS A 231 -10.19 -20.70 12.46
N ALA A 232 -9.52 -19.66 12.94
CA ALA A 232 -8.93 -18.62 12.10
C ALA A 232 -7.44 -18.84 11.87
N ALA A 233 -7.05 -19.04 10.62
CA ALA A 233 -5.65 -19.06 10.21
C ALA A 233 -5.06 -17.65 10.23
N TRP A 234 -4.04 -17.44 11.04
CA TRP A 234 -3.32 -16.18 11.16
C TRP A 234 -2.18 -16.11 10.12
N THR A 235 -2.00 -15.05 9.34
CA THR A 235 -2.82 -13.83 9.22
C THR A 235 -3.18 -13.52 7.77
N TRP A 236 -4.47 -13.65 7.43
CA TRP A 236 -4.97 -13.16 6.14
C TRP A 236 -5.25 -11.66 6.23
N ASP A 237 -4.62 -10.90 5.34
CA ASP A 237 -4.68 -9.45 5.28
C ASP A 237 -5.53 -9.01 4.08
N ALA A 238 -6.43 -8.06 4.31
CA ALA A 238 -7.33 -7.54 3.28
C ALA A 238 -6.62 -6.65 2.24
N ARG A 239 -5.39 -6.19 2.51
CA ARG A 239 -4.61 -5.42 1.55
C ARG A 239 -4.27 -6.30 0.33
N PRO A 240 -4.44 -5.81 -0.90
CA PRO A 240 -4.33 -6.65 -2.09
C PRO A 240 -2.87 -7.06 -2.36
N TYR A 241 -2.64 -8.34 -2.58
CA TYR A 241 -1.39 -8.85 -3.14
C TYR A 241 -1.33 -8.57 -4.65
N PRO A 242 -0.18 -8.16 -5.23
CA PRO A 242 1.14 -7.97 -4.60
C PRO A 242 1.40 -6.58 -3.99
N PHE A 243 0.44 -5.64 -4.11
CA PHE A 243 0.62 -4.25 -3.63
C PHE A 243 0.97 -4.16 -2.14
N PHE A 244 0.35 -4.99 -1.30
CA PHE A 244 0.97 -5.39 -0.05
C PHE A 244 1.64 -6.76 -0.27
N PRO A 245 2.93 -6.93 0.06
CA PRO A 245 3.78 -6.00 0.84
C PRO A 245 4.60 -4.98 0.02
N ALA A 246 4.48 -4.95 -1.31
CA ALA A 246 5.45 -4.28 -2.18
C ALA A 246 5.49 -2.74 -2.06
N LEU A 247 4.34 -2.08 -1.87
CA LEU A 247 4.24 -0.62 -1.85
C LEU A 247 4.62 -0.05 -0.48
N THR A 248 5.92 -0.02 -0.19
CA THR A 248 6.45 0.41 1.12
C THR A 248 6.33 1.91 1.40
N ASP A 249 5.97 2.70 0.40
CA ASP A 249 5.58 4.10 0.51
C ASP A 249 4.15 4.28 1.03
N VAL A 250 3.30 3.27 0.82
CA VAL A 250 1.93 3.21 1.33
C VAL A 250 1.86 2.46 2.67
N TRP A 251 2.61 1.36 2.80
CA TRP A 251 2.61 0.47 3.98
C TRP A 251 3.97 0.44 4.67
N THR A 252 4.01 0.56 5.99
CA THR A 252 5.28 0.59 6.73
C THR A 252 5.77 -0.78 7.19
N ASP A 253 4.93 -1.79 7.16
CA ASP A 253 5.11 -3.15 7.70
C ASP A 253 5.38 -4.22 6.63
N GLY A 254 5.64 -3.82 5.38
CA GLY A 254 5.86 -4.76 4.28
C GLY A 254 7.02 -5.75 4.52
N ALA A 255 8.04 -5.36 5.28
CA ALA A 255 9.15 -6.24 5.65
C ALA A 255 8.72 -7.43 6.53
N ASN A 256 7.63 -7.30 7.28
CA ASN A 256 7.14 -8.34 8.20
C ASN A 256 6.52 -9.50 7.41
N TRP A 257 5.89 -9.23 6.27
CA TRP A 257 5.26 -10.26 5.42
C TRP A 257 6.22 -11.39 5.06
N ARG A 258 7.47 -11.05 4.74
CA ARG A 258 8.47 -12.00 4.20
C ARG A 258 8.74 -13.19 5.13
N LEU A 259 8.76 -12.99 6.44
CA LEU A 259 9.12 -14.00 7.43
C LEU A 259 8.02 -14.20 8.49
N GLY A 260 7.04 -13.30 8.60
CA GLY A 260 5.93 -13.43 9.53
C GLY A 260 4.83 -14.39 9.05
N HIS A 261 3.74 -14.41 9.79
CA HIS A 261 2.59 -15.30 9.60
C HIS A 261 1.67 -14.96 8.42
N TRP A 262 1.92 -13.87 7.69
CA TRP A 262 1.03 -13.41 6.62
C TRP A 262 0.74 -14.48 5.57
N LEU A 263 -0.54 -14.65 5.26
CA LEU A 263 -1.06 -15.64 4.31
C LEU A 263 -1.42 -15.00 2.97
N THR A 264 -1.62 -13.69 2.92
CA THR A 264 -1.93 -12.94 1.69
C THR A 264 -0.83 -13.14 0.64
N GLY A 265 -1.21 -13.61 -0.55
CA GLY A 265 -0.27 -14.03 -1.60
C GLY A 265 0.25 -15.47 -1.48
N ARG A 266 0.36 -16.03 -0.26
CA ARG A 266 0.85 -17.40 -0.03
C ARG A 266 -0.24 -18.48 -0.06
N LEU A 267 -1.43 -18.17 0.47
CA LEU A 267 -2.52 -19.14 0.62
C LEU A 267 -2.97 -19.72 -0.72
N GLY A 268 -2.85 -18.94 -1.80
CA GLY A 268 -3.18 -19.35 -3.17
C GLY A 268 -2.20 -20.33 -3.82
N ALA A 269 -0.99 -20.49 -3.25
CA ALA A 269 -0.06 -21.51 -3.73
C ALA A 269 -0.66 -22.91 -3.57
N VAL A 270 -0.15 -23.90 -4.30
CA VAL A 270 -0.50 -25.31 -4.13
C VAL A 270 0.68 -26.09 -3.58
N SER A 271 0.44 -27.13 -2.77
CA SER A 271 1.52 -28.02 -2.35
C SER A 271 2.01 -28.84 -3.55
N LEU A 272 3.33 -29.08 -3.62
CA LEU A 272 3.93 -29.90 -4.68
C LEU A 272 3.29 -31.29 -4.74
N ALA A 273 3.04 -31.90 -3.58
CA ALA A 273 2.36 -33.18 -3.45
C ALA A 273 0.96 -33.15 -4.11
N ALA A 274 0.15 -32.12 -3.82
CA ALA A 274 -1.18 -31.99 -4.42
C ALA A 274 -1.12 -31.80 -5.93
N LEU A 275 -0.16 -31.00 -6.43
CA LEU A 275 0.01 -30.77 -7.87
C LEU A 275 0.42 -32.05 -8.61
N VAL A 276 1.41 -32.79 -8.09
CA VAL A 276 1.87 -34.05 -8.70
C VAL A 276 0.75 -35.09 -8.67
N ARG A 277 0.05 -35.25 -7.52
CA ARG A 277 -1.12 -36.14 -7.42
C ARG A 277 -2.19 -35.78 -8.43
N HIS A 278 -2.49 -34.48 -8.60
CA HIS A 278 -3.46 -34.02 -9.58
C HIS A 278 -3.06 -34.39 -11.02
N LEU A 279 -1.78 -34.23 -11.38
CA LEU A 279 -1.27 -34.61 -12.71
C LEU A 279 -1.36 -36.13 -12.95
N CYS A 280 -1.08 -36.95 -11.94
CA CYS A 280 -1.24 -38.41 -12.02
C CYS A 280 -2.71 -38.83 -12.18
N LEU A 281 -3.62 -38.26 -11.38
CA LEU A 281 -5.06 -38.52 -11.49
C LEU A 281 -5.60 -38.09 -12.85
N ARG A 282 -5.17 -36.92 -13.36
CA ARG A 282 -5.51 -36.43 -14.70
C ARG A 282 -5.00 -37.37 -15.81
N ALA A 283 -3.92 -38.10 -15.57
CA ALA A 283 -3.40 -39.12 -16.48
C ALA A 283 -4.20 -40.44 -16.44
N GLY A 284 -5.15 -40.58 -15.51
CA GLY A 284 -5.94 -41.80 -15.30
C GLY A 284 -5.26 -42.84 -14.39
N LEU A 285 -4.21 -42.47 -13.64
CA LEU A 285 -3.61 -43.36 -12.66
C LEU A 285 -4.54 -43.50 -11.44
N PRO A 286 -4.88 -44.71 -10.99
CA PRO A 286 -5.68 -44.93 -9.79
C PRO A 286 -5.05 -44.28 -8.55
N GLU A 287 -5.88 -43.71 -7.68
CA GLU A 287 -5.42 -42.97 -6.51
C GLU A 287 -4.61 -43.83 -5.53
N ASP A 288 -5.00 -45.09 -5.37
CA ASP A 288 -4.33 -46.09 -4.54
C ASP A 288 -2.93 -46.48 -5.05
N ARG A 289 -2.55 -46.07 -6.27
CA ARG A 289 -1.22 -46.25 -6.85
C ARG A 289 -0.36 -45.00 -6.84
N ILE A 290 -0.82 -43.93 -6.19
CA ILE A 290 -0.12 -42.65 -6.11
C ILE A 290 0.30 -42.40 -4.67
N ASP A 291 1.60 -42.34 -4.43
CA ASP A 291 2.13 -41.91 -3.15
C ASP A 291 2.99 -40.65 -3.33
N VAL A 292 2.43 -39.53 -2.87
CA VAL A 292 3.09 -38.22 -2.85
C VAL A 292 3.46 -37.79 -1.43
N THR A 293 3.40 -38.69 -0.46
CA THR A 293 3.67 -38.37 0.95
C THR A 293 5.12 -37.94 1.16
N GLY A 294 6.05 -38.37 0.30
CA GLY A 294 7.45 -37.96 0.32
C GLY A 294 7.78 -36.66 -0.42
N LEU A 295 6.77 -35.86 -0.82
CA LEU A 295 6.95 -34.58 -1.52
C LEU A 295 6.61 -33.37 -0.66
N TRP A 296 7.50 -32.39 -0.66
CA TRP A 296 7.32 -31.11 0.03
C TRP A 296 7.72 -29.93 -0.86
N GLY A 297 7.00 -28.83 -0.71
CA GLY A 297 7.23 -27.60 -1.47
C GLY A 297 5.93 -26.88 -1.80
N ALA A 298 6.04 -25.58 -2.08
CA ALA A 298 4.94 -24.74 -2.54
C ALA A 298 5.19 -24.29 -3.99
N VAL A 299 4.12 -24.24 -4.77
CA VAL A 299 4.09 -23.78 -6.16
C VAL A 299 3.05 -22.65 -6.24
N GLU A 300 3.47 -21.41 -6.46
CA GLU A 300 2.54 -20.26 -6.55
C GLU A 300 1.72 -20.31 -7.83
N GLY A 301 2.30 -20.80 -8.93
CA GLY A 301 1.60 -21.06 -10.17
C GLY A 301 2.36 -22.01 -11.09
N TYR A 302 1.65 -22.80 -11.90
CA TYR A 302 2.23 -23.67 -12.91
C TYR A 302 1.33 -23.70 -14.15
N ALA A 303 1.89 -23.36 -15.31
CA ALA A 303 1.14 -23.23 -16.57
C ALA A 303 1.54 -24.33 -17.56
N ILE A 304 0.54 -25.10 -18.03
CA ILE A 304 0.69 -26.04 -19.13
C ILE A 304 0.10 -25.40 -20.39
N GLY A 305 0.95 -24.69 -21.14
CA GLY A 305 0.53 -23.91 -22.32
C GLY A 305 0.54 -24.69 -23.64
N VAL A 306 1.07 -25.92 -23.64
CA VAL A 306 1.20 -26.78 -24.83
C VAL A 306 0.67 -28.19 -24.55
N LEU A 307 0.37 -28.94 -25.60
CA LEU A 307 -0.01 -30.35 -25.46
C LEU A 307 1.23 -31.17 -25.07
N GLU A 308 1.28 -31.64 -23.83
CA GLU A 308 2.35 -32.49 -23.32
C GLU A 308 1.80 -33.63 -22.46
N SER A 309 2.62 -34.67 -22.25
CA SER A 309 2.26 -35.78 -21.37
C SER A 309 2.37 -35.36 -19.89
N PRO A 310 1.53 -35.90 -18.99
CA PRO A 310 1.67 -35.67 -17.54
C PRO A 310 3.07 -36.01 -17.02
N ARG A 311 3.73 -37.01 -17.61
CA ARG A 311 5.12 -37.35 -17.31
C ARG A 311 6.06 -36.19 -17.60
N ALA A 312 5.92 -35.51 -18.73
CA ALA A 312 6.75 -34.35 -19.09
C ALA A 312 6.56 -33.20 -18.07
N SER A 313 5.31 -32.89 -17.71
CA SER A 313 5.01 -31.88 -16.69
C SER A 313 5.62 -32.24 -15.33
N ILE A 314 5.49 -33.49 -14.90
CA ILE A 314 6.09 -34.01 -13.65
C ILE A 314 7.62 -33.99 -13.72
N THR A 315 8.23 -34.30 -14.87
CA THR A 315 9.69 -34.23 -15.07
C THR A 315 10.20 -32.79 -14.92
N THR A 316 9.47 -31.79 -15.44
CA THR A 316 9.80 -30.37 -15.22
C THR A 316 9.75 -30.00 -13.73
N LEU A 317 8.73 -30.47 -13.00
CA LEU A 317 8.64 -30.28 -11.56
C LEU A 317 9.76 -31.01 -10.82
N SER A 318 10.08 -32.25 -11.19
CA SER A 318 11.17 -33.06 -10.64
C SER A 318 12.53 -32.37 -10.82
N ARG A 319 12.78 -31.77 -11.99
CA ARG A 319 14.00 -31.02 -12.25
C ARG A 319 14.11 -29.77 -11.38
N HIS A 320 13.01 -29.03 -11.22
CA HIS A 320 13.00 -27.81 -10.41
C HIS A 320 13.06 -28.09 -8.91
N PHE A 321 12.23 -29.00 -8.39
CA PHE A 321 12.10 -29.31 -6.97
C PHE A 321 13.05 -30.39 -6.47
N GLY A 322 13.68 -31.18 -7.34
CA GLY A 322 14.70 -32.17 -6.97
C GLY A 322 14.10 -33.39 -6.28
N PHE A 323 13.16 -34.06 -6.94
CA PHE A 323 12.55 -35.30 -6.47
C PHE A 323 12.63 -36.39 -7.54
N ASP A 324 12.52 -37.64 -7.12
CA ASP A 324 12.45 -38.82 -7.97
C ASP A 324 11.06 -39.46 -7.91
N ALA A 325 10.73 -40.23 -8.94
CA ALA A 325 9.55 -41.09 -8.98
C ALA A 325 10.02 -42.54 -9.11
N VAL A 326 9.66 -43.39 -8.15
CA VAL A 326 10.02 -44.81 -8.09
C VAL A 326 8.77 -45.65 -7.95
N GLU A 327 8.78 -46.85 -8.52
CA GLU A 327 7.75 -47.84 -8.26
C GLU A 327 8.22 -48.76 -7.13
N THR A 328 7.40 -48.87 -6.08
CA THR A 328 7.60 -49.79 -4.97
C THR A 328 6.28 -50.50 -4.68
N GLU A 329 6.29 -51.83 -4.67
CA GLU A 329 5.14 -52.67 -4.29
C GLU A 329 3.84 -52.35 -5.06
N GLY A 330 3.95 -51.97 -6.33
CA GLY A 330 2.85 -51.63 -7.23
C GLY A 330 2.38 -50.17 -7.13
N VAL A 331 3.04 -49.34 -6.32
CA VAL A 331 2.71 -47.93 -6.07
C VAL A 331 3.82 -47.03 -6.60
N ILE A 332 3.47 -45.95 -7.30
CA ILE A 332 4.45 -44.94 -7.71
C ILE A 332 4.63 -43.97 -6.54
N ARG A 333 5.79 -44.05 -5.89
CA ARG A 333 6.22 -43.16 -4.81
C ARG A 333 7.03 -42.00 -5.38
N PHE A 334 6.68 -40.80 -4.97
CA PHE A 334 7.41 -39.58 -5.28
C PHE A 334 8.15 -39.13 -4.03
N VAL A 335 9.48 -39.06 -4.11
CA VAL A 335 10.35 -38.82 -2.96
C VAL A 335 11.34 -37.70 -3.25
N MET A 336 11.47 -36.74 -2.33
CA MET A 336 12.52 -35.73 -2.41
C MET A 336 13.90 -36.38 -2.40
N ARG A 337 14.85 -35.84 -3.17
CA ARG A 337 16.27 -36.19 -3.06
C ARG A 337 16.86 -35.49 -1.82
N GLY A 338 18.05 -35.90 -1.37
CA GLY A 338 18.67 -35.33 -0.15
C GLY A 338 18.38 -36.10 1.15
N ARG A 339 17.71 -37.28 1.06
CA ARG A 339 17.33 -38.13 2.20
C ARG A 339 18.53 -38.73 2.93
N ALA A 340 18.29 -39.16 4.17
CA ALA A 340 19.24 -39.94 4.95
C ALA A 340 19.58 -41.27 4.26
N SER A 341 20.75 -41.81 4.61
CA SER A 341 21.15 -43.13 4.15
C SER A 341 20.29 -44.21 4.79
N ALA A 342 19.68 -45.07 3.97
CA ALA A 342 18.86 -46.20 4.39
C ALA A 342 19.71 -47.39 4.86
N ALA A 343 20.94 -47.51 4.34
CA ALA A 343 21.85 -48.59 4.71
C ALA A 343 23.32 -48.22 4.47
N THR A 344 24.20 -48.80 5.28
CA THR A 344 25.65 -48.84 4.98
C THR A 344 25.98 -50.14 4.27
N LEU A 345 26.76 -50.06 3.21
CA LEU A 345 27.25 -51.18 2.41
C LEU A 345 28.77 -51.17 2.37
N ALA A 346 29.39 -52.33 2.57
CA ALA A 346 30.81 -52.58 2.32
C ALA A 346 30.97 -53.47 1.07
N PRO A 347 32.18 -53.58 0.49
CA PRO A 347 32.44 -54.53 -0.59
C PRO A 347 32.00 -55.97 -0.29
N ASP A 348 32.09 -56.40 0.97
CA ASP A 348 31.66 -57.73 1.43
C ASP A 348 30.14 -57.93 1.40
N ASP A 349 29.36 -56.86 1.31
CA ASP A 349 27.90 -56.92 1.13
C ASP A 349 27.48 -57.09 -0.34
N LEU A 350 28.44 -57.00 -1.28
CA LEU A 350 28.19 -57.03 -2.72
C LEU A 350 28.34 -58.44 -3.30
N VAL A 351 27.69 -58.68 -4.44
CA VAL A 351 27.81 -59.94 -5.17
C VAL A 351 29.02 -59.88 -6.09
N ALA A 352 29.91 -60.87 -5.96
CA ALA A 352 31.10 -60.99 -6.80
C ALA A 352 30.75 -61.10 -8.29
N ALA A 353 31.52 -60.42 -9.14
CA ALA A 353 31.43 -60.58 -10.59
C ALA A 353 32.05 -61.92 -11.03
N ARG A 354 31.58 -62.47 -12.18
CA ARG A 354 32.21 -63.67 -12.78
C ARG A 354 33.64 -63.40 -13.26
N GLU A 355 33.90 -62.18 -13.71
CA GLU A 355 35.21 -61.61 -14.03
C GLU A 355 35.20 -60.11 -13.67
N GLY A 356 36.32 -59.55 -13.18
CA GLY A 356 36.45 -58.14 -12.78
C GLY A 356 36.21 -57.88 -11.29
N ASP A 357 36.28 -56.60 -10.90
CA ASP A 357 36.06 -56.15 -9.53
C ASP A 357 34.57 -56.17 -9.14
N VAL A 358 34.28 -56.22 -7.84
CA VAL A 358 32.90 -56.29 -7.29
C VAL A 358 32.11 -54.99 -7.42
N LEU A 359 32.81 -53.90 -7.75
CA LEU A 359 32.31 -52.53 -7.82
C LEU A 359 33.07 -51.79 -8.92
N GLU A 360 32.34 -51.07 -9.76
CA GLU A 360 32.89 -50.12 -10.72
C GLU A 360 32.56 -48.69 -10.25
N LEU A 361 33.58 -47.85 -10.12
CA LEU A 361 33.42 -46.42 -9.83
C LEU A 361 33.86 -45.61 -11.06
N THR A 362 32.95 -44.81 -11.61
CA THR A 362 33.22 -43.99 -12.78
C THR A 362 33.20 -42.52 -12.38
N ARG A 363 34.17 -41.75 -12.88
CA ARG A 363 34.18 -40.29 -12.77
C ARG A 363 34.08 -39.68 -14.17
N GLY A 364 32.98 -38.99 -14.45
CA GLY A 364 32.71 -38.36 -15.75
C GLY A 364 33.73 -37.29 -16.14
N GLN A 365 33.68 -36.82 -17.38
CA GLN A 365 34.57 -35.75 -17.86
C GLN A 365 34.11 -34.37 -17.40
N GLU A 366 35.06 -33.52 -17.02
CA GLU A 366 34.74 -32.17 -16.51
C GLU A 366 34.12 -31.28 -17.58
N THR A 367 34.61 -31.40 -18.80
CA THR A 367 34.19 -30.60 -19.96
C THR A 367 32.76 -30.89 -20.40
N GLU A 368 32.11 -31.94 -19.89
CA GLU A 368 30.71 -32.27 -20.16
C GLU A 368 29.75 -31.61 -19.16
N LEU A 369 30.26 -31.12 -18.03
CA LEU A 369 29.48 -30.49 -16.97
C LEU A 369 29.29 -28.98 -17.18
N PRO A 370 28.18 -28.40 -16.70
CA PRO A 370 27.95 -26.97 -16.79
C PRO A 370 28.85 -26.17 -15.84
N GLN A 371 29.49 -25.12 -16.35
CA GLN A 371 30.09 -24.06 -15.53
C GLN A 371 29.00 -23.21 -14.86
N ALA A 372 27.94 -22.91 -15.61
CA ALA A 372 26.82 -22.13 -15.14
C ALA A 372 25.48 -22.73 -15.58
N LEU A 373 24.47 -22.58 -14.73
CA LEU A 373 23.09 -22.95 -14.97
C LEU A 373 22.22 -21.70 -14.85
N LYS A 374 21.44 -21.41 -15.89
CA LYS A 374 20.53 -20.27 -15.94
C LYS A 374 19.10 -20.76 -15.99
N TRP A 375 18.27 -20.32 -15.05
CA TRP A 375 16.86 -20.66 -14.99
C TRP A 375 16.00 -19.43 -15.24
N GLN A 376 14.98 -19.58 -16.07
CA GLN A 376 13.93 -18.60 -16.27
C GLN A 376 12.66 -19.07 -15.54
N VAL A 377 12.06 -18.18 -14.73
CA VAL A 377 10.83 -18.38 -13.96
C VAL A 377 9.93 -17.15 -14.07
N ALA A 378 8.68 -17.23 -13.63
CA ALA A 378 7.78 -16.07 -13.53
C ALA A 378 7.74 -15.50 -12.10
N ARG A 379 7.53 -14.18 -11.97
CA ARG A 379 7.39 -13.49 -10.67
C ARG A 379 5.93 -13.20 -10.31
N ALA A 380 5.38 -13.91 -9.33
CA ALA A 380 4.02 -13.65 -8.86
C ALA A 380 3.90 -12.34 -8.05
N ASP A 381 5.02 -11.80 -7.57
CA ASP A 381 5.09 -10.54 -6.81
C ASP A 381 5.13 -9.29 -7.72
N GLU A 382 4.95 -9.47 -9.03
CA GLU A 382 4.88 -8.45 -10.09
C GLU A 382 3.79 -8.84 -11.11
N ASP A 383 3.85 -8.33 -12.35
CA ASP A 383 2.91 -8.63 -13.45
C ASP A 383 3.19 -9.99 -14.13
N TYR A 384 3.65 -11.01 -13.37
CA TYR A 384 4.08 -12.33 -13.87
C TYR A 384 5.18 -12.26 -14.95
N GLU A 385 6.00 -11.22 -14.91
CA GLU A 385 7.14 -11.06 -15.82
C GLU A 385 8.20 -12.14 -15.60
N ALA A 386 8.97 -12.42 -16.64
CA ALA A 386 10.03 -13.42 -16.58
C ALA A 386 11.25 -12.90 -15.80
N ALA A 387 11.66 -13.66 -14.79
CA ALA A 387 12.90 -13.45 -14.07
C ALA A 387 13.94 -14.52 -14.41
N GLN A 388 15.21 -14.12 -14.45
CA GLN A 388 16.34 -15.02 -14.62
C GLN A 388 17.18 -15.11 -13.33
N VAL A 389 17.56 -16.33 -12.98
CA VAL A 389 18.52 -16.64 -11.92
C VAL A 389 19.67 -17.47 -12.49
N GLU A 390 20.87 -17.27 -11.95
CA GLU A 390 22.08 -17.96 -12.40
C GLU A 390 22.82 -18.56 -11.19
N ALA A 391 23.20 -19.83 -11.32
CA ALA A 391 24.20 -20.45 -10.47
C ALA A 391 25.47 -20.68 -11.28
N ARG A 392 26.64 -20.37 -10.72
CA ARG A 392 27.93 -20.52 -11.40
C ARG A 392 28.99 -21.12 -10.49
N ARG A 393 29.78 -22.03 -11.05
CA ARG A 393 30.99 -22.57 -10.42
C ARG A 393 32.21 -21.82 -10.95
N ILE A 394 33.00 -21.25 -10.04
CA ILE A 394 34.12 -20.35 -10.38
C ILE A 394 35.47 -21.05 -10.55
N THR A 395 35.61 -22.27 -10.02
CA THR A 395 36.88 -23.02 -9.95
C THR A 395 36.84 -24.28 -10.81
N VAL A 396 36.59 -24.12 -12.12
CA VAL A 396 36.49 -25.21 -13.10
C VAL A 396 36.95 -24.76 -14.49
N ASP A 397 37.43 -25.71 -15.30
CA ASP A 397 37.95 -25.44 -16.65
C ASP A 397 36.86 -25.49 -17.75
N THR A 398 35.68 -26.05 -17.43
CA THR A 398 34.54 -26.02 -18.35
C THR A 398 34.00 -24.59 -18.54
N THR A 399 33.54 -24.30 -19.75
CA THR A 399 32.89 -23.02 -20.13
C THR A 399 31.43 -23.22 -20.54
N ARG A 400 30.87 -24.42 -20.35
CA ARG A 400 29.49 -24.74 -20.76
C ARG A 400 28.48 -23.98 -19.91
N ILE A 401 27.49 -23.39 -20.58
CA ILE A 401 26.34 -22.75 -19.93
C ILE A 401 25.09 -23.55 -20.33
N ALA A 402 24.36 -24.05 -19.34
CA ALA A 402 23.06 -24.66 -19.54
C ALA A 402 21.96 -23.64 -19.22
N SER A 403 20.88 -23.63 -19.99
CA SER A 403 19.74 -22.74 -19.78
C SER A 403 18.44 -23.54 -19.84
N GLU A 404 17.59 -23.36 -18.84
CA GLU A 404 16.31 -24.05 -18.69
C GLU A 404 15.22 -23.01 -18.39
N SER A 405 14.01 -23.22 -18.91
CA SER A 405 12.86 -22.34 -18.67
C SER A 405 11.76 -23.16 -18.00
N PHE A 406 11.23 -22.63 -16.91
CA PHE A 406 10.20 -23.28 -16.11
C PHE A 406 8.92 -22.44 -16.17
N PRO A 407 7.79 -23.00 -16.64
CA PRO A 407 6.52 -22.29 -16.72
C PRO A 407 5.83 -22.26 -15.34
N MET A 408 6.56 -21.78 -14.32
CA MET A 408 6.10 -21.71 -12.94
C MET A 408 6.40 -20.34 -12.34
N ALA A 409 5.49 -19.90 -11.50
CA ALA A 409 5.69 -18.75 -10.63
C ALA A 409 6.31 -19.25 -9.31
N VAL A 410 7.49 -18.72 -9.00
CA VAL A 410 8.23 -19.00 -7.77
C VAL A 410 9.05 -17.77 -7.39
N PRO A 411 9.28 -17.50 -6.09
CA PRO A 411 10.16 -16.41 -5.66
C PRO A 411 11.56 -16.55 -6.26
N PRO A 412 12.18 -15.48 -6.78
CA PRO A 412 13.52 -15.55 -7.38
C PRO A 412 14.60 -16.12 -6.45
N GLU A 413 14.54 -15.81 -5.16
CA GLU A 413 15.44 -16.34 -4.13
C GLU A 413 15.34 -17.87 -3.97
N GLU A 414 14.13 -18.42 -4.11
CA GLU A 414 13.87 -19.86 -4.09
C GLU A 414 14.34 -20.53 -5.37
N ALA A 415 14.08 -19.90 -6.52
CA ALA A 415 14.59 -20.37 -7.80
C ALA A 415 16.12 -20.40 -7.82
N GLU A 416 16.79 -19.39 -7.26
CA GLU A 416 18.25 -19.32 -7.16
C GLU A 416 18.81 -20.44 -6.26
N ARG A 417 18.18 -20.70 -5.10
CA ARG A 417 18.53 -21.83 -4.22
C ARG A 417 18.46 -23.16 -4.95
N ARG A 418 17.36 -23.42 -5.64
CA ARG A 418 17.15 -24.66 -6.39
C ARG A 418 18.07 -24.79 -7.61
N CYS A 419 18.37 -23.68 -8.28
CA CYS A 419 19.33 -23.62 -9.38
C CYS A 419 20.76 -23.97 -8.90
N ARG A 420 21.18 -23.43 -7.74
CA ARG A 420 22.47 -23.79 -7.11
C ARG A 420 22.52 -25.25 -6.72
N ARG A 421 21.46 -25.78 -6.08
CA ARG A 421 21.36 -27.22 -5.80
C ARG A 421 21.51 -28.05 -7.08
N ALA A 422 20.77 -27.74 -8.14
CA ALA A 422 20.81 -28.49 -9.39
C ALA A 422 22.20 -28.47 -10.06
N LEU A 423 22.89 -27.33 -9.99
CA LEU A 423 24.29 -27.24 -10.42
C LEU A 423 25.21 -28.14 -9.57
N MET A 424 25.11 -28.06 -8.25
CA MET A 424 25.90 -28.91 -7.34
C MET A 424 25.60 -30.39 -7.56
N GLU A 425 24.33 -30.76 -7.74
CA GLU A 425 23.89 -32.12 -8.03
C GLU A 425 24.53 -32.66 -9.31
N ALA A 426 24.58 -31.85 -10.38
CA ALA A 426 25.25 -32.24 -11.62
C ALA A 426 26.76 -32.48 -11.43
N TRP A 427 27.42 -31.67 -10.59
CA TRP A 427 28.85 -31.82 -10.30
C TRP A 427 29.16 -32.99 -9.36
N THR A 428 28.33 -33.22 -8.36
CA THR A 428 28.46 -34.34 -7.43
C THR A 428 28.16 -35.66 -8.14
N GLY A 429 27.09 -35.71 -8.94
CA GLY A 429 26.69 -36.86 -9.74
C GLY A 429 27.65 -37.21 -10.90
N ARG A 430 28.76 -36.46 -11.05
CA ARG A 430 29.89 -36.81 -11.91
C ARG A 430 30.50 -38.16 -11.51
N GLU A 431 30.41 -38.51 -10.23
CA GLU A 431 30.86 -39.81 -9.72
C GLU A 431 29.66 -40.76 -9.68
N SER A 432 29.76 -41.88 -10.39
CA SER A 432 28.76 -42.94 -10.43
C SER A 432 29.37 -44.28 -10.03
N ALA A 433 28.51 -45.20 -9.61
CA ALA A 433 28.88 -46.54 -9.19
C ALA A 433 27.98 -47.58 -9.85
N VAL A 434 28.57 -48.70 -10.27
CA VAL A 434 27.84 -49.87 -10.74
C VAL A 434 28.28 -51.08 -9.93
N PHE A 435 27.33 -51.80 -9.33
CA PHE A 435 27.60 -52.99 -8.54
C PHE A 435 26.38 -53.91 -8.48
N ARG A 436 26.52 -55.06 -7.83
CA ARG A 436 25.43 -56.02 -7.66
C ARG A 436 25.16 -56.28 -6.18
N LEU A 437 23.88 -56.28 -5.79
CA LEU A 437 23.44 -56.62 -4.44
C LEU A 437 22.80 -58.02 -4.40
N PRO A 438 22.90 -58.74 -3.27
CA PRO A 438 22.22 -60.01 -3.09
C PRO A 438 20.70 -59.80 -2.90
N PRO A 439 19.86 -60.82 -3.20
CA PRO A 439 18.43 -60.77 -2.93
C PRO A 439 18.05 -60.50 -1.46
N SER A 440 18.95 -60.74 -0.50
CA SER A 440 18.72 -60.36 0.90
C SER A 440 18.57 -58.85 1.12
N ARG A 441 18.96 -58.02 0.14
CA ARG A 441 18.80 -56.56 0.15
C ARG A 441 17.59 -56.09 -0.67
N LEU A 442 16.58 -56.94 -0.87
CA LEU A 442 15.36 -56.62 -1.66
C LEU A 442 14.60 -55.37 -1.20
N ALA A 443 14.74 -54.97 0.08
CA ALA A 443 14.08 -53.80 0.64
C ALA A 443 14.62 -52.44 0.12
N LEU A 444 15.75 -52.43 -0.60
CA LEU A 444 16.30 -51.21 -1.21
C LEU A 444 15.68 -51.00 -2.60
N ASP A 445 15.18 -49.80 -2.85
CA ASP A 445 14.57 -49.41 -4.12
C ASP A 445 15.41 -48.36 -4.86
N PRO A 446 15.15 -48.11 -6.15
CA PRO A 446 15.63 -46.90 -6.80
C PRO A 446 15.28 -45.64 -5.98
N ALA A 447 16.09 -44.59 -6.09
CA ALA A 447 16.03 -43.37 -5.28
C ALA A 447 16.36 -43.51 -3.79
N ASP A 448 16.62 -44.71 -3.27
CA ASP A 448 17.22 -44.86 -1.94
C ASP A 448 18.67 -44.41 -1.93
N VAL A 449 19.08 -43.88 -0.79
CA VAL A 449 20.46 -43.45 -0.54
C VAL A 449 21.12 -44.49 0.34
N VAL A 450 22.32 -44.92 -0.02
CA VAL A 450 23.16 -45.80 0.79
C VAL A 450 24.51 -45.16 1.03
N THR A 451 25.15 -45.55 2.13
CA THR A 451 26.52 -45.15 2.43
C THR A 451 27.43 -46.30 2.02
N LEU A 452 28.22 -46.10 0.97
CA LEU A 452 29.28 -47.06 0.60
C LEU A 452 30.50 -46.81 1.47
N ALA A 453 30.82 -47.75 2.36
CA ALA A 453 32.03 -47.78 3.17
C ALA A 453 33.14 -48.51 2.40
N HIS A 454 34.03 -47.74 1.77
CA HIS A 454 35.11 -48.27 0.93
C HIS A 454 36.38 -47.46 1.09
N ASP A 455 37.54 -48.12 1.24
CA ASP A 455 38.87 -47.50 1.41
C ASP A 455 38.94 -46.42 2.50
N GLY A 456 38.30 -46.69 3.64
CA GLY A 456 38.25 -45.75 4.77
C GLY A 456 37.41 -44.50 4.51
N ARG A 457 36.64 -44.46 3.41
CA ARG A 457 35.72 -43.38 3.06
C ARG A 457 34.27 -43.85 3.17
N ALA A 458 33.41 -42.94 3.59
CA ALA A 458 31.96 -43.10 3.52
C ALA A 458 31.45 -42.27 2.33
N VAL A 459 30.95 -42.95 1.30
CA VAL A 459 30.47 -42.30 0.07
C VAL A 459 28.95 -42.46 -0.02
N PRO A 460 28.17 -41.38 0.13
CA PRO A 460 26.73 -41.42 -0.09
C PRO A 460 26.41 -41.60 -1.59
N LEU A 461 25.70 -42.67 -1.91
CA LEU A 461 25.27 -43.03 -3.26
C LEU A 461 23.74 -43.14 -3.29
N ARG A 462 23.10 -42.48 -4.25
CA ARG A 462 21.67 -42.64 -4.54
C ARG A 462 21.48 -43.61 -5.69
N PHE A 463 20.59 -44.57 -5.53
CA PHE A 463 20.27 -45.53 -6.59
C PHE A 463 19.46 -44.85 -7.70
N VAL A 464 19.89 -45.06 -8.94
CA VAL A 464 19.23 -44.53 -10.15
C VAL A 464 18.33 -45.59 -10.76
N SER A 465 18.85 -46.81 -10.89
CA SER A 465 18.09 -47.95 -11.41
C SER A 465 18.56 -49.25 -10.78
N ILE A 466 17.62 -50.19 -10.66
CA ILE A 466 17.87 -51.56 -10.24
C ILE A 466 17.32 -52.50 -11.32
N ALA A 467 18.11 -53.50 -11.70
CA ALA A 467 17.71 -54.59 -12.57
C ALA A 467 17.80 -55.91 -11.80
N ASP A 468 16.64 -56.48 -11.44
CA ASP A 468 16.56 -57.72 -10.68
C ASP A 468 16.67 -58.96 -11.58
N ALA A 469 17.65 -59.82 -11.28
CA ALA A 469 17.86 -61.14 -11.88
C ALA A 469 18.35 -62.11 -10.79
N ASP A 470 19.32 -62.99 -11.07
CA ASP A 470 19.98 -63.83 -10.04
C ASP A 470 20.63 -63.00 -8.92
N ALA A 471 21.09 -61.78 -9.26
CA ALA A 471 21.52 -60.73 -8.36
C ALA A 471 20.89 -59.40 -8.80
N ARG A 472 20.82 -58.42 -7.89
CA ARG A 472 20.23 -57.10 -8.15
C ARG A 472 21.30 -56.18 -8.72
N GLY A 473 21.27 -55.91 -10.03
CA GLY A 473 22.19 -54.97 -10.67
C GLY A 473 21.82 -53.53 -10.34
N VAL A 474 22.74 -52.75 -9.77
CA VAL A 474 22.49 -51.39 -9.28
C VAL A 474 23.36 -50.40 -10.07
N GLU A 475 22.72 -49.36 -10.59
CA GLU A 475 23.39 -48.14 -11.02
C GLU A 475 23.10 -47.04 -9.99
N ALA A 476 24.15 -46.39 -9.50
CA ALA A 476 24.05 -45.37 -8.48
C ALA A 476 24.89 -44.14 -8.84
N VAL A 477 24.49 -42.99 -8.31
CA VAL A 477 25.24 -41.73 -8.46
C VAL A 477 25.57 -41.17 -7.09
N ARG A 478 26.74 -40.55 -6.96
CA ARG A 478 27.10 -39.84 -5.75
C ARG A 478 26.10 -38.72 -5.50
N GLN A 479 25.64 -38.64 -4.26
CA GLN A 479 24.78 -37.57 -3.79
C GLN A 479 25.52 -36.79 -2.71
N ASP A 480 25.23 -35.50 -2.60
CA ASP A 480 25.71 -34.67 -1.51
C ASP A 480 24.49 -34.09 -0.81
N ARG A 481 24.36 -34.36 0.48
CA ARG A 481 23.23 -33.85 1.28
C ARG A 481 23.32 -32.35 1.46
N GLU A 482 24.53 -31.79 1.63
CA GLU A 482 24.70 -30.36 1.89
C GLU A 482 24.16 -29.51 0.73
N ALA A 483 24.17 -30.05 -0.49
CA ALA A 483 23.57 -29.39 -1.66
C ALA A 483 22.05 -29.14 -1.52
N TYR A 484 21.35 -29.91 -0.69
CA TYR A 484 19.90 -29.78 -0.44
C TYR A 484 19.58 -28.81 0.70
N ASP A 485 20.59 -28.31 1.40
CA ASP A 485 20.44 -27.48 2.59
C ASP A 485 21.07 -26.08 2.41
N LEU A 486 20.98 -25.57 1.18
CA LEU A 486 21.53 -24.27 0.79
C LEU A 486 20.64 -23.11 1.27
N PRO A 487 21.23 -21.95 1.64
CA PRO A 487 20.45 -20.75 1.95
C PRO A 487 19.63 -20.29 0.73
N PRO A 488 18.52 -19.56 0.90
CA PRO A 488 17.86 -18.87 -0.21
C PRO A 488 18.80 -17.87 -0.90
N GLY A 489 18.46 -17.47 -2.12
CA GLY A 489 19.12 -16.35 -2.80
C GLY A 489 18.84 -15.01 -2.12
N ALA A 490 19.44 -13.93 -2.64
CA ALA A 490 19.16 -12.60 -2.13
C ALA A 490 17.75 -12.12 -2.53
N PRO A 491 16.99 -11.50 -1.61
CA PRO A 491 15.71 -10.90 -1.95
C PRO A 491 15.85 -9.86 -3.05
N ARG A 492 14.92 -9.87 -4.00
CA ARG A 492 14.81 -8.83 -5.03
C ARG A 492 13.54 -8.03 -4.77
N PRO A 493 13.62 -6.68 -4.66
CA PRO A 493 12.43 -5.85 -4.59
C PRO A 493 11.52 -6.09 -5.80
N SER A 494 10.22 -5.99 -5.61
CA SER A 494 9.26 -5.94 -6.73
C SER A 494 9.07 -4.50 -7.20
N ALA A 495 8.85 -4.33 -8.50
CA ALA A 495 8.47 -3.06 -9.11
C ALA A 495 7.05 -3.19 -9.68
N LEU A 496 6.07 -2.66 -8.95
CA LEU A 496 4.67 -2.71 -9.37
C LEU A 496 4.29 -1.47 -10.19
N SER A 497 3.51 -1.69 -11.23
CA SER A 497 2.84 -0.62 -11.95
C SER A 497 1.74 -0.01 -11.06
N GLN A 498 1.77 1.30 -10.85
CA GLN A 498 0.74 2.03 -10.11
C GLN A 498 -0.13 2.82 -11.10
N ALA A 499 -1.45 2.68 -10.98
CA ALA A 499 -2.37 3.55 -11.70
C ALA A 499 -2.27 4.97 -11.11
N VAL A 500 -2.02 5.97 -11.97
CA VAL A 500 -2.03 7.37 -11.55
C VAL A 500 -3.48 7.77 -11.25
N VAL A 501 -3.78 7.98 -9.97
CA VAL A 501 -5.06 8.54 -9.53
C VAL A 501 -4.90 10.05 -9.44
N PHE A 502 -5.68 10.77 -10.25
CA PHE A 502 -5.75 12.22 -10.17
C PHE A 502 -6.73 12.62 -9.04
N GLY A 503 -6.43 13.69 -8.31
CA GLY A 503 -7.40 14.33 -7.41
C GLY A 503 -8.24 15.38 -8.15
N ALA A 504 -9.40 15.74 -7.58
CA ALA A 504 -10.20 16.86 -8.10
C ALA A 504 -9.37 18.16 -8.09
N PRO A 505 -9.32 18.93 -9.20
CA PRO A 505 -8.50 20.13 -9.27
C PRO A 505 -9.09 21.30 -8.47
N GLU A 506 -8.25 22.12 -7.85
CA GLU A 506 -8.66 23.48 -7.45
C GLU A 506 -8.72 24.31 -8.72
N ALA A 507 -9.93 24.74 -9.11
CA ALA A 507 -10.17 25.50 -10.33
C ALA A 507 -10.87 26.83 -10.02
N VAL A 508 -10.24 27.94 -10.42
CA VAL A 508 -10.70 29.30 -10.15
C VAL A 508 -11.00 29.99 -11.47
N LEU A 509 -12.20 30.57 -11.59
CA LEU A 509 -12.60 31.40 -12.73
C LEU A 509 -12.48 32.87 -12.31
N LEU A 510 -11.69 33.64 -13.05
CA LEU A 510 -11.36 35.03 -12.73
C LEU A 510 -11.89 35.96 -13.81
N ASP A 511 -12.82 36.85 -13.44
CA ASP A 511 -13.23 37.96 -14.30
C ASP A 511 -12.44 39.21 -13.90
N LEU A 512 -11.39 39.50 -14.67
CA LEU A 512 -10.40 40.51 -14.34
C LEU A 512 -10.43 41.67 -15.35
N PRO A 513 -9.92 42.85 -14.98
CA PRO A 513 -9.50 43.85 -15.96
C PRO A 513 -8.52 43.26 -16.98
N GLN A 514 -8.49 43.82 -18.18
CA GLN A 514 -7.54 43.40 -19.20
C GLN A 514 -6.10 43.57 -18.70
N LEU A 515 -5.32 42.49 -18.71
CA LEU A 515 -3.94 42.45 -18.22
C LEU A 515 -2.93 42.65 -19.35
N THR A 516 -3.20 42.05 -20.51
CA THR A 516 -2.30 42.02 -21.68
C THR A 516 -3.07 42.29 -22.98
N GLU A 517 -2.34 42.67 -24.04
CA GLU A 517 -2.96 43.04 -25.33
C GLU A 517 -3.53 41.84 -26.10
N ASP A 518 -2.96 40.65 -25.92
CA ASP A 518 -3.35 39.39 -26.57
C ASP A 518 -4.64 38.78 -25.97
N GLN A 519 -5.07 39.27 -24.80
CA GLN A 519 -6.32 38.88 -24.17
C GLN A 519 -7.43 39.90 -24.48
N PRO A 520 -8.54 39.49 -25.14
CA PRO A 520 -9.71 40.35 -25.29
C PRO A 520 -10.29 40.75 -23.92
N ALA A 521 -10.60 42.04 -23.75
CA ALA A 521 -10.98 42.63 -22.47
C ALA A 521 -12.26 42.06 -21.83
N HIS A 522 -13.14 41.41 -22.59
CA HIS A 522 -14.36 40.79 -22.07
C HIS A 522 -14.16 39.36 -21.56
N ARG A 523 -13.02 38.72 -21.84
CA ARG A 523 -12.81 37.29 -21.59
C ARG A 523 -12.26 37.03 -20.18
N PRO A 524 -12.98 36.25 -19.36
CA PRO A 524 -12.44 35.76 -18.10
C PRO A 524 -11.23 34.84 -18.31
N MET A 525 -10.51 34.56 -17.22
CA MET A 525 -9.42 33.59 -17.16
C MET A 525 -9.80 32.39 -16.28
N VAL A 526 -9.10 31.28 -16.46
CA VAL A 526 -9.16 30.12 -15.59
C VAL A 526 -7.76 29.78 -15.09
N ALA A 527 -7.67 29.51 -13.79
CA ALA A 527 -6.51 28.97 -13.12
C ALA A 527 -6.88 27.58 -12.57
N ALA A 528 -6.05 26.57 -12.80
CA ALA A 528 -6.25 25.25 -12.22
C ALA A 528 -4.98 24.65 -11.63
N HIS A 529 -5.18 23.83 -10.60
CA HIS A 529 -4.12 23.14 -9.91
C HIS A 529 -4.57 21.73 -9.50
N ALA A 530 -3.72 20.72 -9.72
CA ALA A 530 -3.91 19.36 -9.23
C ALA A 530 -2.57 18.68 -8.88
N VAL A 531 -2.62 17.69 -7.99
CA VAL A 531 -1.50 16.79 -7.69
C VAL A 531 -2.01 15.34 -7.81
N PRO A 532 -1.43 14.50 -8.70
CA PRO A 532 -0.50 14.87 -9.76
C PRO A 532 -1.18 15.76 -10.83
N TRP A 533 -0.37 16.51 -11.60
CA TRP A 533 -0.89 17.30 -12.73
C TRP A 533 -1.21 16.37 -13.92
N PRO A 534 -2.42 16.40 -14.50
CA PRO A 534 -2.84 15.50 -15.57
C PRO A 534 -2.23 15.81 -16.94
N GLY A 535 -1.37 16.82 -17.05
CA GLY A 535 -0.83 17.29 -18.32
C GLY A 535 -1.76 18.28 -19.02
N GLU A 536 -3.06 17.96 -19.13
CA GLU A 536 -4.06 18.81 -19.76
C GLU A 536 -5.39 18.84 -18.98
N MET A 537 -5.94 20.04 -18.78
CA MET A 537 -7.25 20.29 -18.18
C MET A 537 -8.26 20.67 -19.27
N ALA A 538 -9.45 20.10 -19.21
CA ALA A 538 -10.58 20.45 -20.08
C ALA A 538 -11.61 21.29 -19.32
N VAL A 539 -12.18 22.28 -20.00
CA VAL A 539 -13.22 23.16 -19.48
C VAL A 539 -14.49 22.96 -20.30
N PHE A 540 -15.57 22.57 -19.64
CA PHE A 540 -16.89 22.41 -20.22
C PHE A 540 -17.86 23.42 -19.62
N ARG A 541 -18.89 23.79 -20.40
CA ARG A 541 -20.01 24.60 -19.91
C ARG A 541 -21.37 24.07 -20.37
N SER A 542 -22.42 24.35 -19.61
CA SER A 542 -23.81 24.02 -19.94
C SER A 542 -24.78 25.06 -19.36
N PRO A 543 -25.92 25.35 -20.03
CA PRO A 543 -26.96 26.20 -19.45
C PRO A 543 -27.75 25.47 -18.35
N SER A 544 -27.61 24.15 -18.24
CA SER A 544 -28.24 23.26 -17.24
C SER A 544 -27.18 22.43 -16.51
N THR A 545 -27.59 21.43 -15.74
CA THR A 545 -26.68 20.51 -15.02
C THR A 545 -26.34 19.26 -15.83
N ASP A 546 -26.73 19.20 -17.11
CA ASP A 546 -26.48 18.14 -18.08
C ASP A 546 -26.09 18.75 -19.44
N GLY A 547 -25.75 17.95 -20.46
CA GLY A 547 -25.44 18.48 -21.81
C GLY A 547 -24.21 19.41 -21.84
N PHE A 548 -23.15 19.06 -21.11
CA PHE A 548 -21.91 19.83 -21.05
C PHE A 548 -21.14 19.78 -22.37
N GLU A 549 -20.92 20.96 -22.96
CA GLU A 549 -20.18 21.13 -24.21
C GLU A 549 -18.75 21.61 -23.92
N PRO A 550 -17.73 21.08 -24.63
CA PRO A 550 -16.33 21.49 -24.45
C PRO A 550 -16.15 22.94 -24.91
N LEU A 551 -15.54 23.76 -24.06
CA LEU A 551 -15.23 25.16 -24.36
C LEU A 551 -13.76 25.34 -24.76
N THR A 552 -12.83 24.78 -23.98
CA THR A 552 -11.38 24.88 -24.22
C THR A 552 -10.60 23.84 -23.39
N SER A 553 -9.31 23.70 -23.65
CA SER A 553 -8.36 22.98 -22.81
C SER A 553 -7.05 23.77 -22.63
N PHE A 554 -6.29 23.44 -21.58
CA PHE A 554 -4.99 24.06 -21.31
C PHE A 554 -4.06 23.13 -20.52
N GLY A 555 -2.75 23.28 -20.73
CA GLY A 555 -1.73 22.38 -20.16
C GLY A 555 -0.91 22.94 -18.99
N THR A 556 -1.09 24.22 -18.66
CA THR A 556 -0.31 24.91 -17.63
C THR A 556 -0.95 24.78 -16.24
N ARG A 557 -0.11 24.54 -15.23
CA ARG A 557 -0.51 24.47 -13.83
C ARG A 557 -0.36 25.84 -13.17
N ALA A 558 -1.45 26.37 -12.61
CA ALA A 558 -1.46 27.69 -12.01
C ALA A 558 -0.92 27.72 -10.56
N ARG A 559 -0.37 28.87 -10.19
CA ARG A 559 0.01 29.20 -8.81
C ARG A 559 -1.18 29.79 -8.07
N ILE A 560 -1.88 28.90 -7.36
CA ILE A 560 -3.05 29.21 -6.53
C ILE A 560 -2.66 29.08 -5.06
N GLY A 561 -3.23 29.92 -4.21
CA GLY A 561 -3.03 29.90 -2.78
C GLY A 561 -4.17 30.57 -2.01
N ALA A 562 -3.93 30.83 -0.74
CA ALA A 562 -4.87 31.52 0.14
C ALA A 562 -4.17 32.49 1.10
N LEU A 563 -4.89 33.51 1.55
CA LEU A 563 -4.44 34.42 2.61
C LEU A 563 -4.31 33.67 3.94
N VAL A 564 -3.19 33.85 4.63
CA VAL A 564 -2.95 33.28 5.97
C VAL A 564 -3.61 34.12 7.07
N SER A 565 -3.79 35.41 6.84
CA SER A 565 -4.40 36.36 7.78
C SER A 565 -5.19 37.43 7.02
N ASP A 566 -6.07 38.13 7.74
CA ASP A 566 -6.82 39.27 7.21
C ASP A 566 -5.88 40.32 6.59
N PHE A 567 -6.26 40.82 5.42
CA PHE A 567 -5.49 41.81 4.65
C PHE A 567 -6.31 43.09 4.47
N TYR A 568 -5.86 44.17 5.09
CA TYR A 568 -6.61 45.43 5.17
C TYR A 568 -6.39 46.33 3.95
N ALA A 569 -7.30 47.30 3.76
CA ALA A 569 -7.19 48.28 2.70
C ALA A 569 -5.90 49.11 2.81
N GLY A 570 -5.36 49.51 1.67
CA GLY A 570 -4.08 50.24 1.57
C GLY A 570 -4.15 51.43 0.61
N PRO A 571 -3.06 52.19 0.48
CA PRO A 571 -2.97 53.30 -0.48
C PRO A 571 -2.84 52.79 -1.92
N THR A 572 -3.45 53.49 -2.89
CA THR A 572 -3.50 53.09 -4.32
C THR A 572 -2.57 53.87 -5.24
N SER A 573 -2.01 55.01 -4.79
CA SER A 573 -1.15 55.91 -5.60
C SER A 573 0.28 56.02 -5.08
N ARG A 574 0.68 55.12 -4.18
CA ARG A 574 2.02 55.00 -3.61
C ARG A 574 2.22 53.58 -3.10
N PHE A 575 3.46 53.21 -2.82
CA PHE A 575 3.75 51.95 -2.13
C PHE A 575 3.01 51.85 -0.80
N ASP A 576 2.38 50.71 -0.59
CA ASP A 576 1.93 50.26 0.71
C ASP A 576 3.13 49.59 1.41
N LEU A 577 3.66 50.31 2.41
CA LEU A 577 4.73 49.86 3.28
C LEU A 577 4.23 49.46 4.67
N GLY A 578 2.93 49.62 4.93
CA GLY A 578 2.32 49.37 6.24
C GLY A 578 1.72 47.97 6.36
N ASN A 579 1.13 47.47 5.26
CA ASN A 579 0.57 46.13 5.23
C ASN A 579 1.60 45.08 4.75
N ALA A 580 1.47 43.87 5.28
CA ALA A 580 2.19 42.69 4.80
C ALA A 580 1.18 41.62 4.41
N LEU A 581 1.30 41.13 3.17
CA LEU A 581 0.43 40.11 2.60
C LEU A 581 1.06 38.74 2.84
N VAL A 582 0.45 37.88 3.64
CA VAL A 582 0.97 36.53 3.94
C VAL A 582 0.12 35.49 3.22
N VAL A 583 0.74 34.66 2.39
CA VAL A 583 0.05 33.69 1.51
C VAL A 583 0.64 32.30 1.64
N ASP A 584 -0.22 31.29 1.58
CA ASP A 584 0.15 29.89 1.37
C ASP A 584 -0.14 29.49 -0.07
N LEU A 585 0.88 29.10 -0.84
CA LEU A 585 0.76 28.62 -2.20
C LEU A 585 0.72 27.09 -2.25
N LEU A 586 -0.14 26.55 -3.12
CA LEU A 586 -0.23 25.11 -3.38
C LEU A 586 0.97 24.58 -4.18
N THR A 587 1.63 25.42 -4.99
CA THR A 587 2.84 25.09 -5.74
C THR A 587 3.58 26.35 -6.20
N GLY A 588 4.80 26.14 -6.71
CA GLY A 588 5.65 27.19 -7.24
C GLY A 588 6.31 28.04 -6.15
N THR A 589 7.09 29.01 -6.60
CA THR A 589 7.81 29.95 -5.76
C THR A 589 7.51 31.39 -6.18
N LEU A 590 7.65 32.31 -5.23
CA LEU A 590 7.65 33.76 -5.46
C LEU A 590 9.04 34.31 -5.12
N GLU A 591 9.47 35.30 -5.87
CA GLU A 591 10.76 35.96 -5.69
C GLU A 591 10.61 37.48 -5.62
N SER A 592 11.57 38.14 -4.97
CA SER A 592 11.59 39.61 -4.93
C SER A 592 11.98 40.16 -6.30
N VAL A 593 11.38 41.27 -6.69
CA VAL A 593 11.60 41.91 -7.99
C VAL A 593 12.07 43.35 -7.83
N THR A 594 12.82 43.85 -8.81
CA THR A 594 13.23 45.26 -8.83
C THR A 594 12.02 46.18 -9.06
N ASP A 595 12.14 47.45 -8.67
CA ASP A 595 11.08 48.45 -8.93
C ASP A 595 10.77 48.58 -10.43
N LEU A 596 11.76 48.46 -11.32
CA LEU A 596 11.54 48.52 -12.78
C LEU A 596 10.67 47.36 -13.27
N THR A 597 10.97 46.14 -12.87
CA THR A 597 10.20 44.95 -13.26
C THR A 597 8.82 44.95 -12.60
N LEU A 598 8.71 45.45 -11.36
CA LEU A 598 7.44 45.65 -10.68
C LEU A 598 6.54 46.61 -11.44
N PHE A 599 7.05 47.79 -11.84
CA PHE A 599 6.29 48.74 -12.66
C PHE A 599 5.97 48.21 -14.06
N GLY A 600 6.76 47.25 -14.56
CA GLY A 600 6.47 46.50 -15.77
C GLY A 600 5.37 45.42 -15.63
N GLY A 601 4.75 45.27 -14.44
CA GLY A 601 3.67 44.31 -14.21
C GLY A 601 4.07 43.01 -13.49
N ALA A 602 5.35 42.83 -13.15
CA ALA A 602 5.80 41.62 -12.46
C ALA A 602 5.17 41.46 -11.06
N ASN A 603 5.17 40.22 -10.56
CA ASN A 603 4.65 39.85 -9.23
C ASN A 603 3.19 40.28 -8.97
N ALA A 604 2.35 40.30 -10.02
CA ALA A 604 0.93 40.54 -9.89
C ALA A 604 0.20 39.32 -9.32
N LEU A 605 -0.72 39.58 -8.39
CA LEU A 605 -1.57 38.61 -7.71
C LEU A 605 -3.00 39.14 -7.72
N ALA A 606 -3.97 38.29 -7.99
CA ALA A 606 -5.39 38.57 -7.75
C ALA A 606 -5.81 38.00 -6.40
N ILE A 607 -6.45 38.84 -5.57
CA ILE A 607 -6.97 38.48 -4.24
C ILE A 607 -8.50 38.56 -4.28
N GLU A 608 -9.19 37.47 -3.96
CA GLU A 608 -10.65 37.41 -3.90
C GLU A 608 -11.17 38.04 -2.60
N SER A 609 -11.31 39.36 -2.56
CA SER A 609 -11.74 40.08 -1.35
C SER A 609 -13.18 39.78 -0.95
N ALA A 610 -14.01 39.44 -1.93
CA ALA A 610 -15.33 38.85 -1.77
C ALA A 610 -15.60 37.94 -2.98
N ARG A 611 -16.61 37.06 -2.91
CA ARG A 611 -16.91 36.11 -3.99
C ARG A 611 -17.02 36.80 -5.36
N GLY A 612 -16.12 36.47 -6.28
CA GLY A 612 -16.04 37.05 -7.64
C GLY A 612 -15.52 38.49 -7.73
N VAL A 613 -15.06 39.08 -6.62
CA VAL A 613 -14.51 40.43 -6.55
C VAL A 613 -13.01 40.34 -6.30
N TRP A 614 -12.23 40.79 -7.27
CA TRP A 614 -10.78 40.61 -7.30
C TRP A 614 -10.03 41.94 -7.18
N GLU A 615 -9.20 42.06 -6.14
CA GLU A 615 -8.17 43.09 -6.06
C GLU A 615 -6.90 42.60 -6.77
N ILE A 616 -6.31 43.42 -7.64
CA ILE A 616 -4.98 43.14 -8.18
C ILE A 616 -3.93 43.88 -7.35
N VAL A 617 -3.00 43.11 -6.78
CA VAL A 617 -1.88 43.57 -5.97
C VAL A 617 -0.58 43.15 -6.64
N GLN A 618 0.44 44.01 -6.58
CA GLN A 618 1.81 43.62 -6.92
C GLN A 618 2.72 43.72 -5.70
N ALA A 619 3.69 42.82 -5.57
CA ALA A 619 4.63 42.81 -4.45
C ALA A 619 6.08 42.94 -4.90
N GLY A 620 6.79 43.95 -4.37
CA GLY A 620 8.22 44.13 -4.66
C GLY A 620 9.12 43.15 -3.90
N VAL A 621 8.74 42.79 -2.68
CA VAL A 621 9.54 41.91 -1.80
C VAL A 621 8.75 40.65 -1.48
N ALA A 622 9.38 39.49 -1.68
CA ALA A 622 8.87 38.17 -1.31
C ALA A 622 9.88 37.45 -0.39
N GLU A 623 9.44 37.13 0.82
CA GLU A 623 10.21 36.42 1.85
C GLU A 623 9.56 35.05 2.12
N LEU A 624 10.32 33.96 1.96
CA LEU A 624 9.85 32.61 2.28
C LEU A 624 9.88 32.39 3.81
N LEU A 625 8.72 32.15 4.42
CA LEU A 625 8.60 31.89 5.86
C LEU A 625 8.65 30.40 6.21
N ALA A 626 8.07 29.56 5.35
CA ALA A 626 8.01 28.11 5.46
C ALA A 626 7.73 27.52 4.05
N PRO A 627 7.89 26.20 3.80
CA PRO A 627 7.57 25.62 2.49
C PRO A 627 6.16 26.05 2.00
N GLY A 628 6.10 26.75 0.86
CA GLY A 628 4.87 27.28 0.28
C GLY A 628 4.32 28.57 0.91
N ARG A 629 4.84 29.02 2.06
CA ARG A 629 4.36 30.22 2.77
C ARG A 629 5.26 31.43 2.53
N TYR A 630 4.69 32.51 2.03
CA TYR A 630 5.42 33.75 1.72
C TYR A 630 4.85 34.96 2.45
N ARG A 631 5.73 35.84 2.92
CA ARG A 631 5.40 37.22 3.30
C ARG A 631 5.77 38.15 2.16
N LEU A 632 4.79 38.91 1.70
CA LEU A 632 4.91 39.86 0.61
C LEU A 632 4.76 41.28 1.16
N THR A 633 5.70 42.15 0.82
CA THR A 633 5.72 43.56 1.28
C THR A 633 6.11 44.50 0.14
N ARG A 634 6.06 45.81 0.40
CA ARG A 634 6.25 46.86 -0.61
C ARG A 634 5.25 46.69 -1.76
N LEU A 635 3.98 46.85 -1.42
CA LEU A 635 2.86 46.49 -2.28
C LEU A 635 2.39 47.66 -3.15
N LEU A 636 1.97 47.38 -4.38
CA LEU A 636 1.15 48.27 -5.20
C LEU A 636 -0.28 47.73 -5.18
N ARG A 637 -1.23 48.54 -4.74
CA ARG A 637 -2.62 48.12 -4.46
C ARG A 637 -3.56 48.57 -5.57
N GLY A 638 -4.71 47.87 -5.70
CA GLY A 638 -5.80 48.28 -6.58
C GLY A 638 -5.41 48.47 -8.05
N GLN A 639 -4.44 47.70 -8.55
CA GLN A 639 -3.91 47.86 -9.91
C GLN A 639 -4.99 47.60 -10.96
N ARG A 640 -4.83 48.22 -12.14
CA ARG A 640 -5.77 48.11 -13.27
C ARG A 640 -7.24 48.43 -12.89
N GLY A 641 -7.46 49.43 -12.02
CA GLY A 641 -8.81 49.91 -11.70
C GLY A 641 -9.55 49.07 -10.64
N THR A 642 -8.82 48.29 -9.84
CA THR A 642 -9.40 47.40 -8.80
C THR A 642 -9.41 48.04 -7.41
N GLU A 643 -9.29 49.37 -7.30
CA GLU A 643 -9.26 50.08 -6.02
C GLU A 643 -10.56 49.88 -5.21
N ASN A 644 -11.70 49.82 -5.89
CA ASN A 644 -13.00 49.56 -5.27
C ASN A 644 -13.19 48.08 -4.87
N ALA A 645 -12.30 47.18 -5.31
CA ALA A 645 -12.31 45.77 -4.95
C ALA A 645 -11.44 45.49 -3.70
N MET A 646 -10.74 46.48 -3.15
CA MET A 646 -9.98 46.31 -1.91
C MET A 646 -10.92 45.97 -0.74
N GLY A 647 -10.70 44.81 -0.12
CA GLY A 647 -11.39 44.44 1.12
C GLY A 647 -10.85 45.22 2.31
N ASN A 648 -11.70 45.44 3.32
CA ASN A 648 -11.28 46.04 4.58
C ASN A 648 -11.89 45.31 5.80
N PRO A 649 -11.38 44.11 6.15
CA PRO A 649 -10.31 43.37 5.47
C PRO A 649 -10.81 42.48 4.32
N ALA A 650 -9.90 42.05 3.44
CA ALA A 650 -10.03 40.77 2.75
C ALA A 650 -9.72 39.65 3.76
N PRO A 651 -10.62 38.69 3.96
CA PRO A 651 -10.52 37.76 5.09
C PRO A 651 -9.41 36.72 4.91
N ALA A 652 -8.86 36.23 6.02
CA ALA A 652 -8.04 35.02 6.03
C ALA A 652 -8.76 33.87 5.29
N GLY A 653 -8.03 33.09 4.50
CA GLY A 653 -8.57 32.05 3.62
C GLY A 653 -9.06 32.55 2.25
N ALA A 654 -9.09 33.86 1.99
CA ALA A 654 -9.41 34.38 0.66
C ALA A 654 -8.43 33.85 -0.40
N ARG A 655 -8.94 33.51 -1.58
CA ARG A 655 -8.14 32.95 -2.66
C ARG A 655 -7.15 33.97 -3.20
N VAL A 656 -5.96 33.48 -3.51
CA VAL A 656 -4.89 34.23 -4.17
C VAL A 656 -4.47 33.47 -5.42
N VAL A 657 -4.38 34.17 -6.55
CA VAL A 657 -3.92 33.59 -7.81
C VAL A 657 -2.80 34.48 -8.35
N ALA A 658 -1.64 33.89 -8.67
CA ALA A 658 -0.59 34.62 -9.36
C ALA A 658 -0.99 34.88 -10.80
N LEU A 659 -0.81 36.13 -11.26
CA LEU A 659 -1.18 36.55 -12.61
C LEU A 659 0.05 36.46 -13.51
N ASP A 660 0.20 35.32 -14.16
CA ASP A 660 1.29 34.98 -15.07
C ASP A 660 0.77 34.20 -16.29
N ASP A 661 1.67 33.63 -17.08
CA ASP A 661 1.36 32.84 -18.28
C ASP A 661 0.77 31.45 -18.00
N SER A 662 0.58 31.08 -16.73
CA SER A 662 -0.03 29.80 -16.36
C SER A 662 -1.57 29.82 -16.41
N LEU A 663 -2.19 31.01 -16.49
CA LEU A 663 -3.63 31.18 -16.62
C LEU A 663 -4.07 31.06 -18.08
N ALA A 664 -5.20 30.41 -18.31
CA ALA A 664 -5.79 30.30 -19.65
C ALA A 664 -6.97 31.26 -19.82
N SER A 665 -7.10 31.88 -21.00
CA SER A 665 -8.28 32.70 -21.33
C SER A 665 -9.47 31.81 -21.69
N LEU A 666 -10.66 32.15 -21.18
CA LEU A 666 -11.91 31.48 -21.54
C LEU A 666 -12.50 32.13 -22.80
N PRO A 667 -12.71 31.39 -23.90
CA PRO A 667 -13.19 31.94 -25.17
C PRO A 667 -14.70 32.21 -25.14
N ILE A 668 -15.11 33.19 -24.34
CA ILE A 668 -16.49 33.64 -24.20
C ILE A 668 -16.78 34.73 -25.22
N ALA A 669 -17.97 34.67 -25.84
CA ALA A 669 -18.45 35.72 -26.74
C ALA A 669 -19.10 36.85 -25.93
N GLU A 670 -19.06 38.08 -26.44
CA GLU A 670 -19.68 39.23 -25.76
C GLU A 670 -21.20 39.06 -25.54
N ALA A 671 -21.88 38.31 -26.41
CA ALA A 671 -23.29 37.99 -26.27
C ALA A 671 -23.61 37.06 -25.09
N ASP A 672 -22.61 36.35 -24.55
CA ASP A 672 -22.78 35.43 -23.41
C ASP A 672 -22.55 36.13 -22.06
N LEU A 673 -22.17 37.42 -22.05
CA LEU A 673 -21.94 38.18 -20.84
C LEU A 673 -23.24 38.38 -20.04
N GLY A 674 -23.17 38.25 -18.72
CA GLY A 674 -24.29 38.34 -17.81
C GLY A 674 -25.15 37.08 -17.72
N ILE A 675 -24.89 36.05 -18.55
CA ILE A 675 -25.63 34.79 -18.53
C ILE A 675 -24.99 33.81 -17.52
N PRO A 676 -25.76 33.24 -16.56
CA PRO A 676 -25.23 32.24 -15.66
C PRO A 676 -25.03 30.90 -16.38
N TRP A 677 -23.84 30.31 -16.23
CA TRP A 677 -23.50 29.01 -16.78
C TRP A 677 -23.04 28.05 -15.68
N ASN A 678 -23.27 26.75 -15.90
CA ASN A 678 -22.68 25.67 -15.12
C ASN A 678 -21.40 25.22 -15.80
N TRP A 679 -20.33 25.03 -15.03
CA TRP A 679 -19.00 24.71 -15.53
C TRP A 679 -18.52 23.39 -14.95
N ARG A 680 -17.76 22.63 -15.74
CA ARG A 680 -17.03 21.45 -15.29
C ARG A 680 -15.58 21.53 -15.74
N ILE A 681 -14.65 21.37 -14.81
CA ILE A 681 -13.21 21.49 -15.06
C ILE A 681 -12.51 20.26 -14.48
N GLY A 682 -11.73 19.55 -15.30
CA GLY A 682 -11.08 18.29 -14.90
C GLY A 682 -10.07 17.78 -15.94
N PRO A 683 -9.41 16.64 -15.68
CA PRO A 683 -8.43 16.06 -16.59
C PRO A 683 -9.03 15.74 -17.97
N ALA A 684 -8.38 16.21 -19.04
CA ALA A 684 -8.85 15.98 -20.41
C ALA A 684 -8.84 14.49 -20.81
N SER A 685 -8.05 13.66 -20.12
CA SER A 685 -8.00 12.20 -20.31
C SER A 685 -9.19 11.44 -19.70
N ARG A 686 -10.11 12.13 -19.03
CA ARG A 686 -11.30 11.55 -18.38
C ARG A 686 -12.58 12.15 -18.96
N PRO A 687 -13.69 11.38 -19.02
CA PRO A 687 -14.97 11.91 -19.48
C PRO A 687 -15.52 12.96 -18.51
N VAL A 688 -16.26 13.96 -19.01
CA VAL A 688 -16.85 15.05 -18.22
C VAL A 688 -17.80 14.58 -17.10
N SER A 689 -18.30 13.35 -17.18
CA SER A 689 -19.15 12.71 -16.17
C SER A 689 -18.37 12.13 -14.99
N ASP A 690 -17.05 12.01 -15.09
CA ASP A 690 -16.18 11.48 -14.03
C ASP A 690 -16.24 12.39 -12.79
N GLU A 691 -16.26 11.79 -11.59
CA GLU A 691 -16.42 12.49 -10.31
C GLU A 691 -15.27 13.46 -10.02
N ILE A 692 -14.14 13.29 -10.71
CA ILE A 692 -12.99 14.18 -10.59
C ILE A 692 -13.21 15.58 -11.17
N TYR A 693 -14.20 15.77 -12.06
CA TYR A 693 -14.51 17.09 -12.60
C TYR A 693 -15.16 17.96 -11.53
N VAL A 694 -14.55 19.12 -11.25
CA VAL A 694 -15.14 20.11 -10.35
C VAL A 694 -16.24 20.87 -11.06
N ALA A 695 -17.43 20.85 -10.45
CA ALA A 695 -18.58 21.62 -10.90
C ALA A 695 -18.64 22.99 -10.19
N GLN A 696 -18.83 24.07 -10.94
CA GLN A 696 -19.05 25.40 -10.37
C GLN A 696 -19.99 26.26 -11.22
N ALA A 697 -20.67 27.20 -10.58
CA ALA A 697 -21.48 28.22 -11.26
C ALA A 697 -20.68 29.51 -11.39
N PHE A 698 -20.65 30.09 -12.59
CA PHE A 698 -19.95 31.33 -12.88
C PHE A 698 -20.64 32.11 -14.01
N THR A 699 -20.77 33.41 -13.80
CA THR A 699 -21.40 34.36 -14.73
C THR A 699 -20.33 35.35 -15.20
N PRO A 700 -19.85 35.26 -16.45
CA PRO A 700 -18.95 36.25 -17.03
C PRO A 700 -19.61 37.63 -17.07
N ALA A 701 -19.07 38.61 -16.35
CA ALA A 701 -19.55 39.99 -16.35
C ALA A 701 -18.76 40.89 -17.33
N GLY A 702 -17.57 40.47 -17.77
CA GLY A 702 -16.73 41.23 -18.68
C GLY A 702 -16.09 42.44 -17.99
N VAL A 703 -15.47 42.22 -16.82
CA VAL A 703 -14.93 43.28 -15.96
C VAL A 703 -13.92 44.17 -16.70
N GLY A 704 -13.14 43.63 -17.65
CA GLY A 704 -12.21 44.41 -18.46
C GLY A 704 -12.86 45.37 -19.48
N LEU A 705 -14.17 45.27 -19.74
CA LEU A 705 -14.91 46.28 -20.51
C LEU A 705 -15.37 47.47 -19.65
N ARG A 706 -15.34 47.35 -18.32
CA ARG A 706 -15.86 48.39 -17.42
C ARG A 706 -14.91 49.60 -17.36
N PRO A 707 -15.37 50.82 -17.68
CA PRO A 707 -14.56 52.02 -17.53
C PRO A 707 -14.06 52.19 -16.08
N PHE A 708 -12.84 52.70 -15.92
CA PHE A 708 -12.27 52.98 -14.61
C PHE A 708 -12.93 54.20 -13.97
N SER A 709 -12.89 54.27 -12.63
CA SER A 709 -13.41 55.43 -11.90
C SER A 709 -12.56 56.66 -12.19
N VAL A 710 -13.18 57.84 -12.32
CA VAL A 710 -12.46 59.11 -12.52
C VAL A 710 -11.53 59.45 -11.35
N ALA A 711 -10.54 60.30 -11.60
CA ALA A 711 -9.56 60.75 -10.60
C ALA A 711 -9.63 62.27 -10.35
N HIS A 712 -8.93 62.73 -9.31
CA HIS A 712 -8.68 64.15 -9.03
C HIS A 712 -9.93 65.05 -9.10
N VAL A 713 -11.04 64.62 -8.49
CA VAL A 713 -12.25 65.46 -8.41
C VAL A 713 -11.91 66.74 -7.65
N GLU A 714 -12.11 67.90 -8.29
CA GLU A 714 -11.75 69.20 -7.73
C GLU A 714 -12.61 69.51 -6.51
N GLN A 715 -11.96 69.94 -5.43
CA GLN A 715 -12.65 70.34 -4.19
C GLN A 715 -13.04 71.83 -4.22
N PRO A 716 -14.31 72.19 -3.97
CA PRO A 716 -14.78 73.57 -4.05
C PRO A 716 -14.02 74.55 -3.15
N TRP A 717 -13.67 74.15 -1.93
CA TRP A 717 -12.93 74.98 -0.96
C TRP A 717 -11.54 75.45 -1.43
N ARG A 718 -10.98 74.88 -2.50
CA ARG A 718 -9.65 75.26 -3.04
C ARG A 718 -9.66 76.54 -3.87
N ARG A 719 -10.83 77.11 -4.19
CA ARG A 719 -10.96 78.36 -4.97
C ARG A 719 -11.91 79.34 -4.26
N PRO A 720 -11.66 80.67 -4.34
CA PRO A 720 -12.62 81.66 -3.85
C PRO A 720 -13.98 81.47 -4.53
N ARG A 721 -15.02 81.15 -3.76
CA ARG A 721 -16.35 80.86 -4.30
C ARG A 721 -17.22 82.12 -4.33
N THR A 722 -17.95 82.32 -5.43
CA THR A 722 -19.08 83.24 -5.52
C THR A 722 -20.37 82.41 -5.49
N SER A 723 -21.39 82.84 -4.76
CA SER A 723 -22.69 82.12 -4.75
C SER A 723 -23.24 81.99 -6.17
N GLY A 724 -23.66 80.78 -6.57
CA GLY A 724 -24.13 80.49 -7.92
C GLY A 724 -23.91 79.04 -8.37
N ASP A 725 -23.78 78.86 -9.70
CA ASP A 725 -23.60 77.55 -10.33
C ASP A 725 -22.32 76.86 -9.85
N LEU A 726 -22.40 75.57 -9.56
CA LEU A 726 -21.26 74.74 -9.17
C LEU A 726 -20.74 73.96 -10.38
N THR A 727 -19.51 74.24 -10.83
CA THR A 727 -18.83 73.36 -11.79
C THR A 727 -18.04 72.28 -11.05
N ILE A 728 -18.44 71.02 -11.23
CA ILE A 728 -17.75 69.83 -10.75
C ILE A 728 -16.78 69.40 -11.86
N ARG A 729 -15.49 69.25 -11.54
CA ARG A 729 -14.43 68.85 -12.51
C ARG A 729 -13.66 67.64 -12.00
N TRP A 730 -13.18 66.81 -12.91
CA TRP A 730 -12.38 65.62 -12.63
C TRP A 730 -11.37 65.34 -13.76
N THR A 731 -10.51 64.35 -13.55
CA THR A 731 -9.58 63.83 -14.57
C THR A 731 -10.06 62.46 -15.04
N ARG A 732 -10.15 62.29 -16.37
CA ARG A 732 -10.49 61.00 -17.00
C ARG A 732 -9.40 59.98 -16.72
N ARG A 733 -9.81 58.73 -16.47
CA ARG A 733 -8.92 57.56 -16.49
C ARG A 733 -9.29 56.69 -17.67
N SER A 734 -8.36 55.88 -18.16
CA SER A 734 -8.59 54.95 -19.25
C SER A 734 -8.15 53.56 -18.87
N ARG A 735 -8.91 52.55 -19.33
CA ARG A 735 -8.58 51.14 -19.17
C ARG A 735 -7.64 50.62 -20.25
N ALA A 736 -7.40 51.40 -21.31
CA ALA A 736 -6.46 51.03 -22.38
C ALA A 736 -5.07 50.78 -21.80
N LEU A 737 -4.39 49.72 -22.26
CA LEU A 737 -3.04 49.37 -21.78
C LEU A 737 -2.01 50.46 -22.10
N ALA A 738 -2.18 51.17 -23.23
CA ALA A 738 -1.32 52.29 -23.61
C ALA A 738 -1.57 53.59 -22.80
N ALA A 739 -2.51 53.61 -21.85
CA ALA A 739 -2.88 54.80 -21.09
C ALA A 739 -1.76 55.35 -20.18
N ASP A 740 -0.78 54.50 -19.84
CA ASP A 740 0.36 54.87 -18.99
C ASP A 740 1.54 55.48 -19.79
N SER A 741 1.39 55.64 -21.11
CA SER A 741 2.42 56.24 -21.97
C SER A 741 2.47 57.78 -21.83
N TRP A 742 3.67 58.30 -21.55
CA TRP A 742 3.94 59.74 -21.50
C TRP A 742 4.17 60.38 -22.88
N GLY A 743 4.15 59.58 -23.96
CA GLY A 743 4.39 60.07 -25.32
C GLY A 743 3.17 60.67 -26.03
N GLY A 744 1.96 60.44 -25.51
CA GLY A 744 0.72 60.94 -26.09
C GLY A 744 0.40 62.39 -25.72
N LEU A 745 -0.37 63.08 -26.58
CA LEU A 745 -0.92 64.42 -26.29
C LEU A 745 -2.04 64.38 -25.25
N GLU A 746 -2.81 63.30 -25.22
CA GLU A 746 -3.95 63.08 -24.33
C GLU A 746 -4.08 61.58 -24.04
N VAL A 747 -4.65 61.20 -22.87
CA VAL A 747 -4.85 59.80 -22.51
C VAL A 747 -5.80 59.13 -23.51
N PRO A 748 -5.50 57.95 -24.09
CA PRO A 748 -6.38 57.30 -25.06
C PRO A 748 -7.78 57.03 -24.49
N LEU A 749 -8.82 57.25 -25.28
CA LEU A 749 -10.21 56.91 -24.93
C LEU A 749 -10.50 55.50 -25.47
N ALA A 750 -10.83 54.56 -24.57
CA ALA A 750 -11.15 53.18 -24.95
C ALA A 750 -12.60 53.00 -25.41
N GLU A 751 -13.46 53.98 -25.14
CA GLU A 751 -14.89 53.93 -25.44
C GLU A 751 -15.20 54.78 -26.70
N GLU A 752 -16.30 54.50 -27.39
CA GLU A 752 -16.66 55.19 -28.65
C GLU A 752 -16.85 56.70 -28.49
N LEU A 753 -17.36 57.13 -27.32
CA LEU A 753 -17.63 58.52 -26.98
C LEU A 753 -17.29 58.76 -25.51
N GLU A 754 -16.77 59.96 -25.21
CA GLU A 754 -16.56 60.39 -23.83
C GLU A 754 -17.88 60.88 -23.23
N ALA A 755 -18.39 60.15 -22.23
CA ALA A 755 -19.65 60.46 -21.55
C ALA A 755 -19.59 60.08 -20.07
N TYR A 756 -20.26 60.85 -19.23
CA TYR A 756 -20.31 60.66 -17.77
C TYR A 756 -21.71 60.92 -17.22
N GLU A 757 -21.99 60.26 -16.10
CA GLU A 757 -23.09 60.61 -15.20
C GLU A 757 -22.54 60.99 -13.83
N VAL A 758 -23.07 62.10 -13.29
CA VAL A 758 -22.80 62.57 -11.94
C VAL A 758 -24.09 62.46 -11.13
N GLU A 759 -24.13 61.53 -10.20
CA GLU A 759 -25.22 61.40 -9.25
C GLU A 759 -24.97 62.33 -8.06
N ILE A 760 -25.96 63.17 -7.75
CA ILE A 760 -26.01 64.00 -6.55
C ILE A 760 -26.75 63.24 -5.47
N LEU A 761 -26.12 63.07 -4.30
CA LEU A 761 -26.60 62.16 -3.25
C LEU A 761 -27.08 62.93 -2.02
N ASP A 762 -28.15 62.42 -1.41
CA ASP A 762 -28.63 62.73 -0.05
C ASP A 762 -28.61 61.44 0.77
N GLY A 763 -27.52 61.23 1.50
CA GLY A 763 -27.17 59.93 2.06
C GLY A 763 -27.06 58.87 0.96
N ALA A 764 -27.92 57.84 1.00
CA ALA A 764 -27.96 56.79 0.00
C ALA A 764 -28.87 57.12 -1.22
N THR A 765 -29.66 58.18 -1.15
CA THR A 765 -30.67 58.51 -2.16
C THR A 765 -30.06 59.37 -3.27
N VAL A 766 -30.27 59.00 -4.53
CA VAL A 766 -29.92 59.84 -5.68
C VAL A 766 -30.98 60.93 -5.83
N LYS A 767 -30.62 62.19 -5.56
CA LYS A 767 -31.49 63.36 -5.76
C LYS A 767 -31.57 63.76 -7.23
N ARG A 768 -30.44 63.69 -7.92
CA ARG A 768 -30.30 64.14 -9.31
C ARG A 768 -29.21 63.39 -10.03
N VAL A 769 -29.35 63.26 -11.35
CA VAL A 769 -28.31 62.76 -12.25
C VAL A 769 -28.01 63.84 -13.28
N LEU A 770 -26.74 64.23 -13.41
CA LEU A 770 -26.25 65.17 -14.42
C LEU A 770 -25.47 64.39 -15.47
N SER A 771 -25.82 64.51 -16.75
CA SER A 771 -25.09 63.89 -17.86
C SER A 771 -24.20 64.92 -18.55
N THR A 772 -22.97 64.53 -18.90
CA THR A 772 -22.01 65.40 -19.61
C THR A 772 -21.13 64.59 -20.55
N THR A 773 -20.65 65.23 -21.61
CA THR A 773 -19.69 64.65 -22.59
C THR A 773 -18.28 65.22 -22.42
N THR A 774 -18.01 65.88 -21.30
CA THR A 774 -16.71 66.45 -20.94
C THR A 774 -16.36 66.08 -19.50
N SER A 775 -15.11 66.27 -19.09
CA SER A 775 -14.63 66.04 -17.72
C SER A 775 -15.13 67.07 -16.68
N SER A 776 -16.28 67.69 -16.96
CA SER A 776 -16.94 68.60 -16.04
C SER A 776 -18.46 68.59 -16.20
N ALA A 777 -19.17 68.79 -15.09
CA ALA A 777 -20.62 68.98 -15.05
C ALA A 777 -20.97 70.27 -14.29
N VAL A 778 -22.01 70.97 -14.74
CA VAL A 778 -22.54 72.16 -14.05
C VAL A 778 -23.78 71.76 -13.27
N TYR A 779 -23.72 71.91 -11.95
CA TYR A 779 -24.87 71.82 -11.07
C TYR A 779 -25.40 73.24 -10.83
N SER A 780 -26.43 73.62 -11.59
CA SER A 780 -26.90 75.00 -11.62
C SER A 780 -27.45 75.46 -10.27
N SER A 781 -27.42 76.76 -10.01
CA SER A 781 -28.01 77.37 -8.81
C SER A 781 -29.51 77.09 -8.69
N ALA A 782 -30.22 76.98 -9.81
CA ALA A 782 -31.63 76.59 -9.85
C ALA A 782 -31.82 75.12 -9.43
N ASP A 783 -30.98 74.21 -9.91
CA ASP A 783 -31.03 72.80 -9.51
C ASP A 783 -30.64 72.61 -8.04
N GLN A 784 -29.62 73.33 -7.56
CA GLN A 784 -29.26 73.36 -6.14
C GLN A 784 -30.44 73.83 -5.27
N THR A 785 -31.12 74.90 -5.68
CA THR A 785 -32.28 75.43 -4.95
C THR A 785 -33.47 74.47 -4.99
N ALA A 786 -33.68 73.75 -6.09
CA ALA A 786 -34.72 72.74 -6.18
C ALA A 786 -34.45 71.53 -5.27
N ASP A 787 -33.19 71.10 -5.17
CA ASP A 787 -32.82 69.90 -4.43
C ASP A 787 -32.61 70.18 -2.92
N TRP A 788 -32.14 71.38 -2.57
CA TRP A 788 -31.69 71.75 -1.21
C TRP A 788 -32.36 73.01 -0.62
N GLY A 789 -33.17 73.74 -1.39
CA GLY A 789 -33.84 74.97 -0.95
C GLY A 789 -32.99 76.24 -1.03
N ALA A 790 -31.66 76.12 -1.19
CA ALA A 790 -30.73 77.21 -1.46
C ALA A 790 -29.45 76.69 -2.14
N PRO A 791 -28.65 77.54 -2.80
CA PRO A 791 -27.33 77.17 -3.28
C PRO A 791 -26.38 76.77 -2.13
N LEU A 792 -25.54 75.76 -2.38
CA LEU A 792 -24.57 75.25 -1.41
C LEU A 792 -23.49 76.30 -1.10
N GLY A 793 -23.22 76.50 0.20
CA GLY A 793 -22.34 77.53 0.74
C GLY A 793 -21.34 77.00 1.79
N PRO A 794 -20.53 77.91 2.38
CA PRO A 794 -19.48 77.52 3.32
C PRO A 794 -20.00 76.69 4.50
N GLY A 795 -19.40 75.53 4.72
CA GLY A 795 -19.80 74.58 5.77
C GLY A 795 -20.76 73.47 5.30
N ASP A 796 -21.29 73.56 4.08
CA ASP A 796 -22.08 72.48 3.49
C ASP A 796 -21.18 71.35 2.94
N THR A 797 -21.75 70.16 2.81
CA THR A 797 -21.13 69.02 2.12
C THR A 797 -22.06 68.46 1.06
N LEU A 798 -21.48 67.91 -0.01
CA LEU A 798 -22.23 67.27 -1.08
C LEU A 798 -21.56 65.95 -1.47
N ASP A 799 -22.26 64.84 -1.21
CA ASP A 799 -21.83 63.55 -1.70
C ASP A 799 -22.20 63.40 -3.17
N ILE A 800 -21.23 63.03 -3.99
CA ILE A 800 -21.43 62.77 -5.41
C ILE A 800 -20.85 61.44 -5.82
N ARG A 801 -21.43 60.85 -6.87
CA ARG A 801 -20.89 59.66 -7.54
C ARG A 801 -20.71 59.95 -9.02
N ILE A 802 -19.49 59.80 -9.51
CA ILE A 802 -19.17 60.04 -10.92
C ILE A 802 -18.83 58.70 -11.59
N SER A 803 -19.51 58.37 -12.67
CA SER A 803 -19.24 57.19 -13.51
C SER A 803 -19.04 57.60 -14.95
N GLN A 804 -17.95 57.13 -15.57
CA GLN A 804 -17.79 57.18 -17.02
C GLN A 804 -18.70 56.10 -17.65
N LEU A 805 -19.32 56.41 -18.78
CA LEU A 805 -20.22 55.51 -19.47
C LEU A 805 -19.50 54.73 -20.58
N SER A 806 -19.95 53.49 -20.78
CA SER A 806 -19.62 52.63 -21.90
C SER A 806 -20.90 52.28 -22.65
N ALA A 807 -20.86 52.30 -23.97
CA ALA A 807 -21.97 51.84 -24.80
C ALA A 807 -22.24 50.32 -24.63
N LEU A 808 -21.23 49.55 -24.26
CA LEU A 808 -21.31 48.09 -24.13
C LEU A 808 -21.84 47.65 -22.75
N VAL A 809 -21.34 48.27 -21.67
CA VAL A 809 -21.61 47.81 -20.30
C VAL A 809 -22.29 48.86 -19.41
N GLY A 810 -22.65 50.02 -19.96
CA GLY A 810 -23.31 51.10 -19.21
C GLY A 810 -22.36 51.82 -18.26
N ARG A 811 -22.75 51.99 -17.00
CA ARG A 811 -21.97 52.74 -15.99
C ARG A 811 -20.68 51.99 -15.62
N GLY A 812 -19.55 52.70 -15.74
CA GLY A 812 -18.26 52.25 -15.24
C GLY A 812 -18.14 52.29 -13.72
N ALA A 813 -16.94 51.96 -13.24
CA ALA A 813 -16.64 51.98 -11.81
C ALA A 813 -16.86 53.38 -11.22
N PRO A 814 -17.66 53.52 -10.14
CA PRO A 814 -17.98 54.83 -9.61
C PRO A 814 -16.82 55.43 -8.82
N LYS A 815 -16.66 56.76 -8.93
CA LYS A 815 -15.91 57.55 -7.96
C LYS A 815 -16.89 58.25 -7.02
N THR A 816 -16.94 57.79 -5.77
CA THR A 816 -17.67 58.47 -4.70
C THR A 816 -16.75 59.47 -4.00
N VAL A 817 -17.21 60.71 -3.84
CA VAL A 817 -16.47 61.75 -3.12
C VAL A 817 -17.43 62.74 -2.46
N THR A 818 -17.08 63.19 -1.27
CA THR A 818 -17.74 64.30 -0.59
C THR A 818 -17.04 65.60 -1.00
N LEU A 819 -17.78 66.51 -1.61
CA LEU A 819 -17.35 67.88 -1.83
C LEU A 819 -17.59 68.70 -0.56
N THR A 820 -16.62 69.51 -0.16
CA THR A 820 -16.74 70.42 0.99
C THR A 820 -16.65 71.86 0.50
N PHE A 821 -17.52 72.73 1.05
CA PHE A 821 -17.70 74.10 0.58
C PHE A 821 -17.16 75.15 1.55
#